data_AF-A0A257LY02-F1
#
_entry.id   AF-A0A257LY02-F1
#
_cell.length_a   1.000
_cell.length_b   1.000
_cell.length_c   1.000
_cell.angle_alpha   90.00
_cell.angle_beta   90.00
_cell.angle_gamma   90.00
#
_symmetry.space_group_name_H-M   'P 1'
#
loop_
_entity.id
_entity.type
_entity.pdbx_description
1 polymer ?
#
loop_
_entity_poly.entity_id
_entity_poly.type
_entity_poly.pdbx_seq_one_letter_code
_entity_poly.pdbx_strand_id
1 'polypeptide(L)'
;LTLSQNATATSGTSSLVFETRHTYSGGTFLNGGSLILSSNASPTANPSAPANPFGLGSGPITFNGGSLTLHGHTGNVSAIFGALPNPLIVPAGQTGALFDTVRGVNAVPFSSLAGPLTGSGVLDLTVNYFRSSITGDWSAFAGTLNVKRPVTGASDPRLQFGGATALPLATVNLEQIRMEYSAVPPADGITLPIGSLSGISSSVISGSQNAAGTVTWQVGGLNTSTTFAGSFTPFSTYPIGLEKIGSGTWTLTGAGTVSGGITVRQGTLSYGDAAGDTLSGTSEISVRSGATLQLNAGATLQGSSCEVFTGATLRGRGTLQAPLGSSGTVSITNGNLSVIGSTYLGGTVQFPLFTDRINVTGDLSLDALLAIPTSGLTLGRRPLITYTGNLTLGEVTFPTLPSAFLPVLDTSVAGEIAVLLIDNTAYQSWQTTNFGSTTSPASQPSADPDNDGMTNLEEFQAGTNPNSAASSIPLVWQGAGSNLWDQATTANWLENTTARVFRDNRHVSITDSGSNSPNLSLTGSLRPGSLTASNSTKAFTLAGSGSLDGNTGLVKSGTNTLTLATSNTYAGPTTINAGVVNLQDNTALGSTAGATTVATNARLELQGNITVTGEALTLSGQGGGSFFNGALNSRSGTNTWTGPLTLAVTGTRIGAQTGATLVVSGPISSAPSSTGLTIRPNDMTSTVVLSGPNTYAGDTTIVGGTLRLGAANTLPATTSLLFGLSGVSGRLDLAGFNQEIAGLSVVSGSANEITSATPATLTVNTAADSTFAAPLTGSAALSKSGPGTLSLTAASTYNGPTSVNAGKLLLDLSALATPTNLLNPTSPLTLAGTLEVKGKPATTSTQTFGNP
;
A
#
# COMPACT_ATOMS: atom_id res chain seq x y z
N LEU A 1 55.50 -6.90 56.29
CA LEU A 1 54.96 -5.83 57.17
C LEU A 1 53.57 -6.27 57.63
N THR A 2 53.29 -6.28 58.93
CA THR A 2 51.97 -6.68 59.45
C THR A 2 51.40 -5.55 60.30
N LEU A 3 50.18 -5.11 59.99
CA LEU A 3 49.46 -4.07 60.73
C LEU A 3 48.21 -4.70 61.34
N SER A 4 48.17 -4.76 62.67
CA SER A 4 47.06 -5.32 63.44
C SER A 4 46.37 -4.26 64.29
N GLN A 5 45.03 -4.30 64.38
CA GLN A 5 44.29 -3.51 65.36
C GLN A 5 44.40 -4.17 66.75
N ASN A 6 44.58 -3.36 67.80
CA ASN A 6 44.63 -3.87 69.17
C ASN A 6 43.20 -4.17 69.67
N ALA A 7 42.97 -5.35 70.25
CA ALA A 7 41.63 -5.91 70.50
C ALA A 7 40.73 -5.11 71.47
N THR A 8 41.25 -4.06 72.11
CA THR A 8 40.54 -3.24 73.11
C THR A 8 40.31 -1.78 72.71
N ALA A 9 40.76 -1.35 71.52
CA ALA A 9 40.60 0.04 71.08
C ALA A 9 39.38 0.19 70.14
N THR A 10 38.35 0.89 70.60
CA THR A 10 37.13 1.20 69.81
C THR A 10 37.32 2.33 68.80
N SER A 11 38.46 3.01 68.80
CA SER A 11 38.91 3.90 67.71
C SER A 11 40.39 4.26 67.91
N GLY A 12 41.24 3.86 66.98
CA GLY A 12 42.66 4.20 66.97
C GLY A 12 43.28 3.81 65.64
N THR A 13 43.60 4.81 64.81
CA THR A 13 44.30 4.65 63.53
C THR A 13 45.81 4.66 63.77
N SER A 14 46.46 3.49 63.67
CA SER A 14 47.92 3.41 63.61
C SER A 14 48.39 3.81 62.21
N SER A 15 48.83 5.05 62.00
CA SER A 15 49.36 5.50 60.70
C SER A 15 50.85 5.20 60.58
N LEU A 16 51.26 4.58 59.47
CA LEU A 16 52.66 4.33 59.12
C LEU A 16 52.95 4.99 57.76
N VAL A 17 53.79 6.02 57.76
CA VAL A 17 54.13 6.83 56.58
C VAL A 17 55.55 6.47 56.10
N PHE A 18 55.69 6.14 54.81
CA PHE A 18 56.98 5.87 54.17
C PHE A 18 57.37 7.02 53.24
N GLU A 19 58.53 7.63 53.49
CA GLU A 19 58.96 8.88 52.82
C GLU A 19 59.74 8.67 51.51
N THR A 20 60.27 7.46 51.26
CA THR A 20 61.08 7.12 50.05
C THR A 20 60.61 5.83 49.38
N ARG A 21 61.00 5.58 48.12
CA ARG A 21 60.77 4.27 47.46
C ARG A 21 61.60 3.20 48.17
N HIS A 22 60.96 2.13 48.62
CA HIS A 22 61.63 0.98 49.23
C HIS A 22 61.75 -0.19 48.23
N THR A 23 62.82 -0.99 48.31
CA THR A 23 63.01 -2.23 47.52
C THR A 23 62.34 -3.46 48.13
N TYR A 24 61.49 -3.25 49.15
CA TYR A 24 60.85 -4.31 49.91
C TYR A 24 59.90 -5.16 49.05
N SER A 25 60.08 -6.49 49.07
CA SER A 25 59.28 -7.44 48.28
C SER A 25 58.49 -8.45 49.13
N GLY A 26 58.68 -8.46 50.46
CA GLY A 26 58.17 -9.49 51.38
C GLY A 26 56.69 -9.43 51.78
N GLY A 27 55.86 -8.65 51.08
CA GLY A 27 54.41 -8.54 51.32
C GLY A 27 53.98 -7.74 52.56
N THR A 28 52.76 -7.22 52.51
CA THR A 28 52.10 -6.37 53.52
C THR A 28 50.75 -6.96 53.89
N PHE A 29 50.51 -7.20 55.18
CA PHE A 29 49.27 -7.80 55.69
C PHE A 29 48.51 -6.79 56.57
N LEU A 30 47.27 -6.50 56.19
CA LEU A 30 46.36 -5.58 56.89
C LEU A 30 45.34 -6.41 57.69
N ASN A 31 45.70 -6.78 58.93
CA ASN A 31 44.92 -7.62 59.83
C ASN A 31 43.99 -6.76 60.72
N GLY A 32 42.95 -6.18 60.13
CA GLY A 32 42.06 -5.23 60.82
C GLY A 32 42.63 -3.82 61.04
N GLY A 33 43.94 -3.61 60.82
CA GLY A 33 44.59 -2.30 60.90
C GLY A 33 44.35 -1.42 59.66
N SER A 34 44.55 -0.11 59.81
CA SER A 34 44.49 0.87 58.72
C SER A 34 45.89 1.36 58.34
N LEU A 35 46.18 1.48 57.05
CA LEU A 35 47.43 2.03 56.51
C LEU A 35 47.13 3.24 55.65
N ILE A 36 47.79 4.37 55.90
CA ILE A 36 47.64 5.59 55.11
C ILE A 36 48.97 5.89 54.40
N LEU A 37 48.96 5.99 53.08
CA LEU A 37 50.10 6.43 52.28
C LEU A 37 49.94 7.92 51.92
N SER A 38 50.73 8.80 52.53
CA SER A 38 50.79 10.26 52.29
C SER A 38 52.24 10.75 52.13
N SER A 39 52.48 11.94 51.53
CA SER A 39 53.80 12.60 51.57
C SER A 39 53.89 13.70 52.63
N ASN A 40 55.11 14.06 53.03
CA ASN A 40 55.45 15.00 54.10
C ASN A 40 55.73 16.42 53.59
N ALA A 41 54.70 17.18 53.21
CA ALA A 41 54.80 18.65 53.24
C ALA A 41 54.21 19.14 54.58
N SER A 42 54.99 19.89 55.35
CA SER A 42 54.63 20.44 56.67
C SER A 42 53.18 20.96 56.74
N PRO A 43 52.42 20.74 57.84
CA PRO A 43 50.99 21.08 57.92
C PRO A 43 50.66 22.58 57.85
N THR A 44 51.64 23.48 57.73
CA THR A 44 51.43 24.92 57.99
C THR A 44 51.46 25.83 56.77
N ALA A 45 51.42 25.33 55.53
CA ALA A 45 51.25 26.23 54.38
C ALA A 45 50.47 25.70 53.16
N ASN A 46 50.15 24.40 53.07
CA ASN A 46 49.30 23.92 51.97
C ASN A 46 48.69 22.53 52.28
N PRO A 47 47.35 22.36 52.34
CA PRO A 47 46.70 21.08 52.67
C PRO A 47 46.75 20.03 51.54
N SER A 48 47.77 20.05 50.67
CA SER A 48 47.83 19.33 49.40
C SER A 48 49.17 18.60 49.15
N ALA A 49 49.49 17.60 49.99
CA ALA A 49 50.65 16.72 49.78
C ALA A 49 50.23 15.40 49.06
N PRO A 50 50.86 14.97 47.94
CA PRO A 50 50.47 13.77 47.17
C PRO A 50 50.83 12.43 47.86
N ALA A 51 50.18 11.32 47.50
CA ALA A 51 50.50 9.98 48.03
C ALA A 51 51.89 9.49 47.59
N ASN A 52 52.56 8.64 48.38
CA ASN A 52 53.74 7.87 47.95
C ASN A 52 53.36 6.38 47.73
N PRO A 53 52.88 5.98 46.55
CA PRO A 53 52.49 4.59 46.30
C PRO A 53 53.67 3.61 46.25
N PHE A 54 54.92 4.09 46.28
CA PHE A 54 56.11 3.23 46.32
C PHE A 54 56.61 2.95 47.75
N GLY A 55 55.93 3.47 48.77
CA GLY A 55 56.32 3.31 50.17
C GLY A 55 56.37 1.85 50.64
N LEU A 56 55.60 0.96 50.02
CA LEU A 56 55.51 -0.47 50.39
C LEU A 56 56.36 -1.40 49.51
N GLY A 57 57.18 -0.85 48.62
CA GLY A 57 57.95 -1.62 47.64
C GLY A 57 57.07 -2.36 46.64
N SER A 58 57.43 -3.59 46.25
CA SER A 58 56.76 -4.35 45.18
C SER A 58 56.01 -5.60 45.63
N GLY A 59 56.04 -5.93 46.93
CA GLY A 59 55.37 -7.12 47.47
C GLY A 59 53.84 -7.00 47.49
N PRO A 60 53.10 -8.13 47.60
CA PRO A 60 51.63 -8.11 47.64
C PRO A 60 51.07 -7.42 48.90
N ILE A 61 49.86 -6.87 48.82
CA ILE A 61 49.08 -6.31 49.92
C ILE A 61 47.86 -7.20 50.15
N THR A 62 47.76 -7.82 51.33
CA THR A 62 46.67 -8.72 51.71
C THR A 62 45.74 -8.08 52.73
N PHE A 63 44.45 -8.00 52.40
CA PHE A 63 43.40 -7.42 53.26
C PHE A 63 42.73 -8.50 54.12
N ASN A 64 43.18 -8.67 55.36
CA ASN A 64 42.56 -9.53 56.36
C ASN A 64 41.68 -8.69 57.31
N GLY A 65 40.68 -8.00 56.76
CA GLY A 65 39.80 -7.11 57.54
C GLY A 65 40.28 -5.65 57.67
N GLY A 66 41.48 -5.33 57.16
CA GLY A 66 42.09 -4.00 57.28
C GLY A 66 41.77 -3.03 56.14
N SER A 67 42.31 -1.81 56.24
CA SER A 67 42.11 -0.74 55.25
C SER A 67 43.42 -0.14 54.73
N LEU A 68 43.40 0.28 53.46
CA LEU A 68 44.47 1.04 52.81
C LEU A 68 43.89 2.35 52.29
N THR A 69 44.49 3.47 52.67
CA THR A 69 44.14 4.80 52.17
C THR A 69 45.31 5.37 51.39
N LEU A 70 45.09 5.66 50.11
CA LEU A 70 46.01 6.39 49.26
C LEU A 70 45.62 7.87 49.31
N HIS A 71 46.31 8.71 50.09
CA HIS A 71 45.98 10.14 50.24
C HIS A 71 46.50 10.99 49.07
N GLY A 72 45.61 11.54 48.25
CA GLY A 72 45.89 12.44 47.13
C GLY A 72 45.18 13.79 47.25
N HIS A 73 45.56 14.74 46.39
CA HIS A 73 45.08 16.12 46.39
C HIS A 73 43.55 16.25 46.22
N THR A 74 42.92 17.08 47.06
CA THR A 74 41.58 17.63 46.86
C THR A 74 41.57 18.74 45.78
N GLY A 75 41.48 18.40 44.49
CA GLY A 75 41.41 19.43 43.42
C GLY A 75 41.78 18.96 42.00
N ASN A 76 41.70 19.89 41.03
CA ASN A 76 41.93 19.65 39.59
C ASN A 76 43.35 20.06 39.09
N VAL A 77 44.29 20.44 39.98
CA VAL A 77 45.62 20.97 39.59
C VAL A 77 46.76 20.02 40.05
N SER A 78 47.70 19.70 39.14
CA SER A 78 48.80 18.69 39.25
C SER A 78 49.69 18.81 40.52
N ALA A 79 50.40 17.78 41.03
CA ALA A 79 51.21 16.73 40.38
C ALA A 79 51.21 15.34 41.10
N ILE A 80 51.81 14.36 40.42
CA ILE A 80 51.61 12.91 40.46
C ILE A 80 52.81 12.17 41.09
N PHE A 81 52.56 11.13 41.90
CA PHE A 81 53.53 10.05 42.13
C PHE A 81 52.85 8.71 41.83
N GLY A 82 53.12 8.11 40.67
CA GLY A 82 52.91 6.67 40.35
C GLY A 82 51.50 6.05 40.49
N ALA A 83 51.30 4.87 39.88
CA ALA A 83 50.22 3.96 40.25
C ALA A 83 50.72 2.98 41.32
N LEU A 84 49.82 2.50 42.20
CA LEU A 84 50.13 1.43 43.15
C LEU A 84 50.41 0.13 42.37
N PRO A 85 51.66 -0.37 42.33
CA PRO A 85 52.02 -1.53 41.51
C PRO A 85 51.79 -2.86 42.25
N ASN A 86 51.54 -2.81 43.56
CA ASN A 86 51.49 -3.99 44.42
C ASN A 86 50.27 -4.86 44.11
N PRO A 87 50.42 -6.19 43.95
CA PRO A 87 49.29 -7.11 43.91
C PRO A 87 48.39 -6.95 45.12
N LEU A 88 47.08 -6.86 44.91
CA LEU A 88 46.06 -6.77 45.95
C LEU A 88 45.41 -8.14 46.13
N ILE A 89 45.27 -8.58 47.38
CA ILE A 89 44.68 -9.88 47.72
C ILE A 89 43.60 -9.68 48.78
N VAL A 90 42.37 -10.10 48.49
CA VAL A 90 41.27 -10.10 49.47
C VAL A 90 40.83 -11.55 49.69
N PRO A 91 41.32 -12.23 50.75
CA PRO A 91 41.01 -13.63 50.99
C PRO A 91 39.52 -13.90 51.20
N ALA A 92 39.10 -15.14 50.98
CA ALA A 92 37.73 -15.58 51.22
C ALA A 92 37.28 -15.24 52.65
N GLY A 93 36.06 -14.72 52.80
CA GLY A 93 35.49 -14.35 54.11
C GLY A 93 36.05 -13.08 54.74
N GLN A 94 36.99 -12.38 54.10
CA GLN A 94 37.53 -11.11 54.57
C GLN A 94 36.88 -9.91 53.86
N THR A 95 36.84 -8.77 54.54
CA THR A 95 36.47 -7.47 53.96
C THR A 95 37.67 -6.52 54.00
N GLY A 96 38.16 -6.11 52.84
CA GLY A 96 39.17 -5.06 52.73
C GLY A 96 38.52 -3.72 52.38
N ALA A 97 39.05 -2.61 52.91
CA ALA A 97 38.68 -1.28 52.45
C ALA A 97 39.85 -0.59 51.76
N LEU A 98 39.62 -0.07 50.55
CA LEU A 98 40.59 0.70 49.79
C LEU A 98 40.02 2.09 49.51
N PHE A 99 40.65 3.11 50.07
CA PHE A 99 40.33 4.50 49.80
C PHE A 99 41.31 5.04 48.77
N ASP A 100 40.89 5.07 47.50
CA ASP A 100 41.70 5.64 46.42
C ASP A 100 41.33 7.10 46.21
N THR A 101 42.17 7.99 46.73
CA THR A 101 41.99 9.44 46.59
C THR A 101 42.99 10.06 45.61
N VAL A 102 43.73 9.24 44.85
CA VAL A 102 44.80 9.70 43.96
C VAL A 102 44.30 9.83 42.52
N ARG A 103 44.44 11.04 41.96
CA ARG A 103 44.27 11.25 40.51
C ARG A 103 45.46 10.61 39.78
N GLY A 104 45.21 9.60 38.95
CA GLY A 104 46.24 8.87 38.20
C GLY A 104 47.12 9.76 37.30
N VAL A 105 48.22 9.19 36.77
CA VAL A 105 49.14 9.89 35.83
C VAL A 105 48.35 10.54 34.69
N ASN A 106 48.65 11.80 34.35
CA ASN A 106 48.05 12.53 33.22
C ASN A 106 48.48 12.00 31.83
N ALA A 107 48.87 10.73 31.73
CA ALA A 107 49.19 10.04 30.48
C ALA A 107 48.16 8.93 30.28
N VAL A 108 47.59 8.83 29.09
CA VAL A 108 46.56 7.83 28.75
C VAL A 108 47.25 6.46 28.52
N PRO A 109 46.80 5.36 29.13
CA PRO A 109 45.70 5.24 30.10
C PRO A 109 46.09 5.80 31.48
N PHE A 110 45.18 6.56 32.09
CA PHE A 110 45.34 7.03 33.46
C PHE A 110 45.52 5.82 34.40
N SER A 111 46.46 5.86 35.35
CA SER A 111 46.75 4.73 36.26
C SER A 111 46.82 5.17 37.73
N SER A 112 45.94 4.64 38.59
CA SER A 112 46.03 4.75 40.06
C SER A 112 46.29 3.39 40.71
N LEU A 113 45.67 2.31 40.17
CA LEU A 113 45.83 0.93 40.62
C LEU A 113 46.39 0.08 39.48
N ALA A 114 47.68 -0.24 39.53
CA ALA A 114 48.38 -1.01 38.49
C ALA A 114 48.67 -2.47 38.89
N GLY A 115 48.61 -2.79 40.18
CA GLY A 115 48.73 -4.16 40.65
C GLY A 115 47.48 -5.01 40.35
N PRO A 116 47.65 -6.33 40.12
CA PRO A 116 46.53 -7.23 39.92
C PRO A 116 45.70 -7.39 41.20
N LEU A 117 44.41 -7.71 41.07
CA LEU A 117 43.52 -8.02 42.20
C LEU A 117 43.13 -9.50 42.14
N THR A 118 43.26 -10.20 43.28
CA THR A 118 42.91 -11.61 43.41
C THR A 118 42.18 -11.91 44.73
N GLY A 119 41.57 -13.09 44.82
CA GLY A 119 40.83 -13.55 46.00
C GLY A 119 39.31 -13.54 45.77
N SER A 120 38.56 -13.80 46.84
CA SER A 120 37.10 -13.99 46.80
C SER A 120 36.36 -13.36 47.98
N GLY A 121 37.02 -12.49 48.76
CA GLY A 121 36.37 -11.69 49.80
C GLY A 121 35.65 -10.45 49.27
N VAL A 122 35.37 -9.49 50.14
CA VAL A 122 34.72 -8.22 49.81
C VAL A 122 35.75 -7.10 49.78
N LEU A 123 35.81 -6.33 48.69
CA LEU A 123 36.59 -5.10 48.60
C LEU A 123 35.66 -3.89 48.56
N ASP A 124 35.70 -3.07 49.61
CA ASP A 124 35.06 -1.76 49.66
C ASP A 124 36.00 -0.71 49.07
N LEU A 125 35.81 -0.38 47.79
CA LEU A 125 36.56 0.65 47.09
C LEU A 125 35.84 2.00 47.21
N THR A 126 36.52 2.98 47.77
CA THR A 126 36.02 4.35 47.85
C THR A 126 36.78 5.23 46.85
N VAL A 127 36.05 5.88 45.92
CA VAL A 127 36.61 6.66 44.81
C VAL A 127 36.39 8.16 45.03
N ASN A 128 37.46 8.97 45.14
CA ASN A 128 37.35 10.42 45.41
C ASN A 128 37.00 11.30 44.18
N TYR A 129 36.85 12.62 44.41
CA TYR A 129 36.42 13.78 43.60
C TYR A 129 36.56 13.72 42.06
N PHE A 130 37.45 12.89 41.47
CA PHE A 130 37.53 12.72 40.03
C PHE A 130 37.68 11.26 39.53
N ARG A 131 38.78 10.53 39.79
CA ARG A 131 39.07 9.26 39.07
C ARG A 131 39.88 8.26 39.90
N SER A 132 39.45 7.00 39.87
CA SER A 132 40.24 5.80 40.21
C SER A 132 40.41 4.97 38.94
N SER A 133 41.64 4.77 38.50
CA SER A 133 41.95 4.14 37.21
C SER A 133 42.65 2.80 37.41
N ILE A 134 41.95 1.72 37.09
CA ILE A 134 42.43 0.34 37.13
C ILE A 134 43.17 0.04 35.84
N THR A 135 44.46 -0.26 35.96
CA THR A 135 45.33 -0.72 34.85
C THR A 135 45.92 -2.10 35.11
N GLY A 136 45.86 -2.59 36.35
CA GLY A 136 46.22 -3.96 36.69
C GLY A 136 45.15 -4.97 36.26
N ASP A 137 45.57 -6.22 36.07
CA ASP A 137 44.67 -7.32 35.72
C ASP A 137 43.85 -7.75 36.94
N TRP A 138 42.56 -7.46 36.93
CA TRP A 138 41.61 -7.81 37.98
C TRP A 138 40.72 -9.00 37.59
N SER A 139 41.04 -9.67 36.48
CA SER A 139 40.18 -10.72 35.92
C SER A 139 40.05 -11.96 36.81
N ALA A 140 41.03 -12.20 37.69
CA ALA A 140 41.08 -13.33 38.60
C ALA A 140 40.38 -13.08 39.96
N PHE A 141 39.84 -11.88 40.20
CA PHE A 141 39.08 -11.59 41.41
C PHE A 141 37.66 -12.17 41.32
N ALA A 142 37.35 -13.10 42.22
CA ALA A 142 36.08 -13.84 42.26
C ALA A 142 35.20 -13.45 43.47
N GLY A 143 35.41 -12.25 44.00
CA GLY A 143 34.73 -11.73 45.19
C GLY A 143 33.69 -10.64 44.88
N THR A 144 33.37 -9.85 45.90
CA THR A 144 32.46 -8.71 45.77
C THR A 144 33.26 -7.40 45.79
N LEU A 145 33.05 -6.54 44.81
CA LEU A 145 33.59 -5.20 44.74
C LEU A 145 32.45 -4.19 44.99
N ASN A 146 32.44 -3.54 46.15
CA ASN A 146 31.55 -2.44 46.44
C ASN A 146 32.26 -1.12 46.13
N VAL A 147 31.71 -0.33 45.22
CA VAL A 147 32.32 0.94 44.81
C VAL A 147 31.41 2.09 45.24
N LYS A 148 31.89 2.89 46.19
CA LYS A 148 31.11 3.95 46.81
C LYS A 148 31.78 5.30 46.74
N ARG A 149 30.96 6.35 46.82
CA ARG A 149 31.39 7.74 46.88
C ARG A 149 31.75 8.15 48.33
N PRO A 150 32.88 8.87 48.56
CA PRO A 150 33.33 9.26 49.89
C PRO A 150 32.57 10.44 50.52
N VAL A 151 32.05 11.40 49.74
CA VAL A 151 31.47 12.67 50.26
C VAL A 151 30.35 13.28 49.39
N THR A 152 29.34 13.87 50.02
CA THR A 152 28.36 14.78 49.39
C THR A 152 29.05 16.02 48.81
N GLY A 153 28.76 16.40 47.55
CA GLY A 153 29.31 17.61 46.88
C GLY A 153 30.38 17.41 45.79
N ALA A 154 31.07 16.26 45.71
CA ALA A 154 31.88 15.88 44.53
C ALA A 154 31.10 15.89 43.20
N SER A 155 31.68 16.41 42.11
CA SER A 155 30.93 16.64 40.87
C SER A 155 30.76 15.42 39.97
N ASP A 156 31.67 14.42 40.00
CA ASP A 156 31.60 13.21 39.13
C ASP A 156 32.68 12.15 39.50
N PRO A 157 32.50 11.29 40.53
CA PRO A 157 33.49 10.24 40.87
C PRO A 157 33.47 9.07 39.88
N ARG A 158 34.65 8.66 39.38
CA ARG A 158 34.77 7.70 38.27
C ARG A 158 35.67 6.52 38.59
N LEU A 159 35.19 5.31 38.35
CA LEU A 159 35.98 4.08 38.24
C LEU A 159 36.31 3.82 36.77
N GLN A 160 37.58 3.79 36.41
CA GLN A 160 38.00 3.63 35.02
C GLN A 160 38.80 2.35 34.79
N PHE A 161 38.63 1.73 33.63
CA PHE A 161 39.41 0.56 33.19
C PHE A 161 40.35 0.94 32.04
N GLY A 162 41.62 0.58 32.16
CA GLY A 162 42.67 0.91 31.18
C GLY A 162 42.99 -0.20 30.17
N GLY A 163 42.37 -1.37 30.26
CA GLY A 163 42.62 -2.53 29.39
C GLY A 163 41.38 -3.41 29.18
N ALA A 164 41.52 -4.49 28.41
CA ALA A 164 40.43 -5.44 28.11
C ALA A 164 40.05 -6.35 29.30
N THR A 165 40.93 -6.43 30.29
CA THR A 165 40.69 -7.18 31.52
C THR A 165 39.86 -6.33 32.50
N ALA A 166 38.64 -6.78 32.77
CA ALA A 166 37.75 -6.17 33.76
C ALA A 166 37.51 -7.13 34.94
N LEU A 167 36.26 -7.48 35.24
CA LEU A 167 35.85 -8.21 36.45
C LEU A 167 34.91 -9.38 36.13
N PRO A 168 35.27 -10.32 35.24
CA PRO A 168 34.40 -11.39 34.73
C PRO A 168 33.90 -12.36 35.81
N LEU A 169 34.65 -12.50 36.92
CA LEU A 169 34.32 -13.41 38.02
C LEU A 169 33.76 -12.70 39.26
N ALA A 170 33.65 -11.37 39.25
CA ALA A 170 33.27 -10.60 40.44
C ALA A 170 31.82 -10.15 40.42
N THR A 171 31.26 -9.96 41.61
CA THR A 171 30.04 -9.15 41.81
C THR A 171 30.45 -7.69 42.02
N VAL A 172 29.91 -6.77 41.23
CA VAL A 172 30.22 -5.34 41.29
C VAL A 172 28.96 -4.56 41.67
N ASN A 173 29.04 -3.79 42.76
CA ASN A 173 27.94 -2.97 43.26
C ASN A 173 28.36 -1.50 43.22
N LEU A 174 27.60 -0.66 42.51
CA LEU A 174 27.88 0.77 42.39
C LEU A 174 26.94 1.63 43.24
N GLU A 175 27.53 2.59 43.94
CA GLU A 175 26.81 3.59 44.72
C GLU A 175 27.33 5.01 44.42
N GLN A 176 26.58 5.77 43.59
CA GLN A 176 26.92 7.13 43.18
C GLN A 176 28.25 7.23 42.39
N ILE A 177 28.59 6.23 41.57
CA ILE A 177 29.85 6.14 40.81
C ILE A 177 29.58 6.00 39.30
N ARG A 178 30.43 6.62 38.48
CA ARG A 178 30.54 6.37 37.04
C ARG A 178 31.56 5.26 36.75
N MET A 179 31.21 4.23 36.01
CA MET A 179 32.18 3.31 35.38
C MET A 179 32.43 3.72 33.93
N GLU A 180 33.70 3.74 33.51
CA GLU A 180 34.11 4.13 32.14
C GLU A 180 35.42 3.46 31.69
N TYR A 181 35.78 3.65 30.42
CA TYR A 181 37.06 3.21 29.87
C TYR A 181 38.06 4.40 29.81
N SER A 182 39.26 4.24 30.34
CA SER A 182 40.25 5.33 30.44
C SER A 182 41.17 5.45 29.24
N ALA A 183 41.30 4.43 28.39
CA ALA A 183 42.18 4.43 27.22
C ALA A 183 41.43 4.83 25.93
N VAL A 184 42.14 4.90 24.80
CA VAL A 184 41.54 5.00 23.47
C VAL A 184 41.10 3.60 23.05
N PRO A 185 39.79 3.31 22.89
CA PRO A 185 39.35 1.99 22.44
C PRO A 185 39.88 1.69 21.02
N PRO A 186 40.16 0.42 20.68
CA PRO A 186 40.50 0.02 19.30
C PRO A 186 39.38 0.40 18.33
N ALA A 187 39.68 0.60 17.04
CA ALA A 187 38.69 0.94 16.02
C ALA A 187 37.52 -0.07 15.95
N ASP A 188 37.82 -1.36 16.13
CA ASP A 188 36.85 -2.45 16.15
C ASP A 188 36.07 -2.55 17.48
N GLY A 189 36.36 -1.66 18.44
CA GLY A 189 35.78 -1.64 19.78
C GLY A 189 36.52 -2.53 20.80
N ILE A 190 36.00 -2.53 22.02
CA ILE A 190 36.50 -3.33 23.15
C ILE A 190 35.33 -3.85 23.99
N THR A 191 35.46 -5.06 24.51
CA THR A 191 34.47 -5.65 25.43
C THR A 191 35.06 -5.78 26.83
N LEU A 192 34.35 -5.28 27.83
CA LEU A 192 34.72 -5.30 29.24
C LEU A 192 33.79 -6.27 30.00
N PRO A 193 34.26 -7.47 30.37
CA PRO A 193 33.42 -8.47 31.02
C PRO A 193 33.28 -8.22 32.53
N ILE A 194 32.05 -8.33 33.03
CA ILE A 194 31.66 -8.19 34.44
C ILE A 194 30.82 -9.41 34.84
N GLY A 195 31.17 -10.06 35.96
CA GLY A 195 30.49 -11.25 36.44
C GLY A 195 29.03 -10.98 36.79
N SER A 196 28.80 -9.98 37.63
CA SER A 196 27.47 -9.48 38.01
C SER A 196 27.55 -7.99 38.30
N LEU A 197 26.56 -7.20 37.88
CA LEU A 197 26.58 -5.75 38.01
C LEU A 197 25.27 -5.22 38.57
N SER A 198 25.34 -4.56 39.73
CA SER A 198 24.23 -3.84 40.34
C SER A 198 24.60 -2.38 40.60
N GLY A 199 23.58 -1.54 40.75
CA GLY A 199 23.80 -0.13 41.09
C GLY A 199 22.52 0.62 41.36
N ILE A 200 22.62 1.72 42.11
CA ILE A 200 21.50 2.62 42.41
C ILE A 200 21.31 3.69 41.32
N SER A 201 20.22 4.45 41.38
CA SER A 201 19.80 5.46 40.38
C SER A 201 20.80 6.57 40.07
N SER A 202 21.78 6.78 40.95
CA SER A 202 22.84 7.78 40.78
C SER A 202 24.15 7.18 40.24
N SER A 203 24.17 5.89 39.94
CA SER A 203 25.31 5.22 39.28
C SER A 203 25.23 5.45 37.78
N VAL A 204 26.38 5.46 37.09
CA VAL A 204 26.45 5.71 35.65
C VAL A 204 27.35 4.70 34.97
N ILE A 205 26.93 4.14 33.84
CA ILE A 205 27.80 3.40 32.92
C ILE A 205 28.10 4.31 31.72
N SER A 206 29.38 4.41 31.36
CA SER A 206 29.86 5.29 30.30
C SER A 206 30.83 4.58 29.35
N GLY A 207 31.13 5.23 28.22
CA GLY A 207 32.07 4.75 27.21
C GLY A 207 33.51 5.16 27.55
N SER A 208 34.27 5.57 26.54
CA SER A 208 35.58 6.20 26.75
C SER A 208 35.47 7.73 26.68
N GLN A 209 36.36 8.42 27.40
CA GLN A 209 36.58 9.86 27.23
C GLN A 209 37.45 10.20 26.02
N ASN A 210 38.11 9.19 25.43
CA ASN A 210 39.10 9.36 24.38
C ASN A 210 38.60 8.70 23.09
N ALA A 211 38.76 9.40 21.97
CA ALA A 211 38.18 9.01 20.68
C ALA A 211 38.76 7.70 20.10
N ALA A 212 37.92 6.67 19.96
CA ALA A 212 37.88 5.64 18.90
C ALA A 212 37.00 4.46 19.39
N GLY A 213 36.38 3.69 18.48
CA GLY A 213 35.68 2.43 18.78
C GLY A 213 34.49 2.47 19.76
N THR A 214 33.79 1.34 19.88
CA THR A 214 32.71 1.13 20.87
C THR A 214 33.27 0.48 22.14
N VAL A 215 32.83 0.96 23.31
CA VAL A 215 33.06 0.27 24.59
C VAL A 215 31.81 -0.55 24.94
N THR A 216 31.94 -1.88 24.91
CA THR A 216 30.86 -2.82 25.21
C THR A 216 30.99 -3.37 26.62
N TRP A 217 29.99 -3.15 27.47
CA TRP A 217 29.91 -3.75 28.81
C TRP A 217 29.21 -5.10 28.74
N GLN A 218 29.96 -6.18 28.95
CA GLN A 218 29.44 -7.54 28.92
C GLN A 218 29.14 -8.02 30.34
N VAL A 219 27.89 -8.28 30.68
CA VAL A 219 27.44 -8.59 32.04
C VAL A 219 26.80 -9.98 32.12
N GLY A 220 27.13 -10.73 33.18
CA GLY A 220 26.41 -11.94 33.57
C GLY A 220 27.25 -13.21 33.65
N GLY A 221 28.58 -13.10 33.69
CA GLY A 221 29.49 -14.25 33.83
C GLY A 221 29.22 -15.14 35.06
N LEU A 222 28.56 -14.60 36.10
CA LEU A 222 28.20 -15.34 37.31
C LEU A 222 26.82 -16.02 37.26
N ASN A 223 26.06 -15.87 36.18
CA ASN A 223 24.71 -16.43 36.03
C ASN A 223 23.69 -15.97 37.09
N THR A 224 23.98 -14.90 37.83
CA THR A 224 23.11 -14.35 38.87
C THR A 224 22.15 -13.30 38.30
N SER A 225 20.97 -13.17 38.90
CA SER A 225 20.04 -12.08 38.58
C SER A 225 20.35 -10.82 39.39
N THR A 226 20.41 -9.66 38.73
CA THR A 226 20.74 -8.37 39.35
C THR A 226 19.97 -7.21 38.73
N THR A 227 19.85 -6.11 39.49
CA THR A 227 19.23 -4.87 39.04
C THR A 227 20.26 -3.74 39.01
N PHE A 228 20.33 -3.02 37.90
CA PHE A 228 21.07 -1.77 37.75
C PHE A 228 20.08 -0.63 37.49
N ALA A 229 19.88 0.21 38.50
CA ALA A 229 18.97 1.36 38.43
C ALA A 229 19.63 2.64 37.90
N GLY A 230 20.94 2.62 37.67
CA GLY A 230 21.71 3.77 37.17
C GLY A 230 21.49 4.07 35.70
N SER A 231 22.07 5.18 35.22
CA SER A 231 21.94 5.63 33.84
C SER A 231 23.06 5.14 32.91
N PHE A 232 22.78 5.15 31.61
CA PHE A 232 23.77 4.91 30.55
C PHE A 232 24.04 6.24 29.86
N THR A 233 25.24 6.79 29.98
CA THR A 233 25.54 8.12 29.44
C THR A 233 26.83 8.08 28.63
N PRO A 234 26.77 8.21 27.29
CA PRO A 234 27.93 8.39 26.44
C PRO A 234 28.76 9.58 26.92
N PHE A 235 30.09 9.46 26.81
CA PHE A 235 30.95 10.61 27.00
C PHE A 235 31.05 11.32 25.65
N SER A 236 30.38 12.47 25.51
CA SER A 236 30.22 13.15 24.21
C SER A 236 29.57 12.23 23.16
N THR A 237 30.22 11.95 22.02
CA THR A 237 29.67 11.13 20.93
C THR A 237 30.16 9.68 20.91
N TYR A 238 30.98 9.24 21.90
CA TYR A 238 31.61 7.92 21.83
C TYR A 238 30.65 6.79 22.25
N PRO A 239 30.54 5.71 21.46
CA PRO A 239 29.48 4.73 21.63
C PRO A 239 29.66 3.80 22.83
N ILE A 240 28.52 3.49 23.47
CA ILE A 240 28.40 2.49 24.53
C ILE A 240 27.60 1.32 23.99
N GLY A 241 28.17 0.11 24.05
CA GLY A 241 27.46 -1.14 23.78
C GLY A 241 27.12 -1.86 25.08
N LEU A 242 26.03 -2.65 25.07
CA LEU A 242 25.69 -3.56 26.16
C LEU A 242 25.60 -4.98 25.65
N GLU A 243 26.12 -5.92 26.43
CA GLU A 243 26.05 -7.34 26.11
C GLU A 243 25.63 -8.16 27.34
N LYS A 244 24.55 -8.93 27.21
CA LYS A 244 24.04 -9.80 28.27
C LYS A 244 24.40 -11.26 27.99
N ILE A 245 25.13 -11.88 28.92
CA ILE A 245 25.54 -13.31 28.89
C ILE A 245 25.07 -14.03 30.15
N GLY A 246 25.20 -15.37 30.18
CA GLY A 246 24.82 -16.21 31.32
C GLY A 246 23.31 -16.33 31.53
N SER A 247 22.89 -17.28 32.36
CA SER A 247 21.46 -17.66 32.50
C SER A 247 20.61 -16.72 33.34
N GLY A 248 21.22 -15.87 34.19
CA GLY A 248 20.52 -14.94 35.08
C GLY A 248 19.78 -13.80 34.34
N THR A 249 19.00 -13.03 35.10
CA THR A 249 18.30 -11.83 34.61
C THR A 249 19.05 -10.57 35.00
N TRP A 250 19.42 -9.73 34.02
CA TRP A 250 19.92 -8.39 34.29
C TRP A 250 18.79 -7.38 34.04
N THR A 251 18.31 -6.76 35.11
CA THR A 251 17.23 -5.76 35.06
C THR A 251 17.83 -4.37 35.05
N LEU A 252 17.51 -3.59 34.02
CA LEU A 252 17.93 -2.22 33.84
C LEU A 252 16.73 -1.30 34.07
N THR A 253 16.86 -0.32 34.95
CA THR A 253 15.74 0.57 35.27
C THR A 253 16.04 2.07 35.14
N GLY A 254 17.29 2.43 34.87
CA GLY A 254 17.63 3.82 34.55
C GLY A 254 17.45 4.17 33.07
N ALA A 255 17.21 5.45 32.80
CA ALA A 255 17.21 6.02 31.46
C ALA A 255 18.64 6.24 30.92
N GLY A 256 18.80 6.38 29.60
CA GLY A 256 20.12 6.68 29.03
C GLY A 256 20.23 6.51 27.52
N THR A 257 21.47 6.46 27.04
CA THR A 257 21.80 6.21 25.63
C THR A 257 22.84 5.11 25.50
N VAL A 258 22.54 4.10 24.68
CA VAL A 258 23.40 2.96 24.31
C VAL A 258 23.59 2.97 22.79
N SER A 259 24.52 3.79 22.33
CA SER A 259 24.75 4.07 20.90
C SER A 259 25.58 3.02 20.16
N GLY A 260 26.15 2.04 20.87
CA GLY A 260 26.96 0.95 20.30
C GLY A 260 26.19 -0.37 20.12
N GLY A 261 24.89 -0.39 20.39
CA GLY A 261 24.01 -1.55 20.23
C GLY A 261 23.84 -2.38 21.51
N ILE A 262 22.84 -3.25 21.50
CA ILE A 262 22.49 -4.13 22.62
C ILE A 262 22.45 -5.55 22.12
N THR A 263 23.25 -6.45 22.69
CA THR A 263 23.23 -7.88 22.36
C THR A 263 22.84 -8.71 23.56
N VAL A 264 21.78 -9.50 23.46
CA VAL A 264 21.42 -10.50 24.47
C VAL A 264 21.81 -11.87 23.93
N ARG A 265 22.90 -12.44 24.46
CA ARG A 265 23.40 -13.76 24.03
C ARG A 265 22.77 -14.91 24.79
N GLN A 266 22.52 -14.73 26.10
CA GLN A 266 21.95 -15.75 26.99
C GLN A 266 21.22 -15.10 28.17
N GLY A 267 20.28 -15.84 28.76
CA GLY A 267 19.49 -15.40 29.91
C GLY A 267 18.55 -14.26 29.53
N THR A 268 18.19 -13.42 30.51
CA THR A 268 17.24 -12.32 30.29
C THR A 268 17.89 -10.96 30.47
N LEU A 269 17.72 -10.05 29.50
CA LEU A 269 17.86 -8.62 29.70
C LEU A 269 16.45 -8.04 29.88
N SER A 270 16.16 -7.47 31.05
CA SER A 270 14.85 -6.87 31.39
C SER A 270 15.01 -5.36 31.48
N TYR A 271 14.15 -4.57 30.81
CA TYR A 271 14.24 -3.11 30.80
C TYR A 271 12.97 -2.43 31.34
N GLY A 272 13.20 -1.43 32.21
CA GLY A 272 12.24 -0.50 32.81
C GLY A 272 11.61 -1.00 34.10
N ASP A 273 11.30 -0.08 35.01
CA ASP A 273 10.46 -0.33 36.20
C ASP A 273 9.41 0.77 36.44
N ALA A 274 9.49 1.89 35.69
CA ALA A 274 8.57 3.01 35.75
C ALA A 274 8.03 3.42 34.36
N ALA A 275 6.90 4.14 34.36
CA ALA A 275 6.37 4.73 33.14
C ALA A 275 7.28 5.88 32.67
N GLY A 276 7.81 5.77 31.45
CA GLY A 276 8.65 6.80 30.82
C GLY A 276 10.14 6.51 30.79
N ASP A 277 10.59 5.37 31.35
CA ASP A 277 11.97 4.92 31.22
C ASP A 277 12.32 4.77 29.74
N THR A 278 13.31 5.53 29.26
CA THR A 278 13.77 5.48 27.87
C THR A 278 15.25 5.17 27.79
N LEU A 279 15.58 4.08 27.08
CA LEU A 279 16.94 3.73 26.72
C LEU A 279 17.07 3.93 25.20
N SER A 280 17.65 5.07 24.84
CA SER A 280 17.86 5.43 23.44
C SER A 280 19.03 4.64 22.86
N GLY A 281 18.90 4.13 21.65
CA GLY A 281 19.97 3.45 20.92
C GLY A 281 19.99 3.90 19.48
N THR A 282 21.19 4.03 18.92
CA THR A 282 21.42 4.41 17.52
C THR A 282 21.89 3.25 16.65
N SER A 283 21.99 2.05 17.22
CA SER A 283 22.48 0.84 16.55
C SER A 283 21.56 -0.35 16.82
N GLU A 284 21.92 -1.51 16.28
CA GLU A 284 21.13 -2.74 16.33
C GLU A 284 20.92 -3.27 17.76
N ILE A 285 19.71 -3.79 18.00
CA ILE A 285 19.36 -4.63 19.15
C ILE A 285 19.29 -6.08 18.65
N SER A 286 20.05 -7.00 19.25
CA SER A 286 20.21 -8.37 18.77
C SER A 286 19.93 -9.38 19.89
N VAL A 287 18.91 -10.22 19.74
CA VAL A 287 18.51 -11.24 20.73
C VAL A 287 18.78 -12.64 20.17
N ARG A 288 19.82 -13.30 20.69
CA ARG A 288 20.30 -14.59 20.18
C ARG A 288 19.52 -15.77 20.74
N SER A 289 19.68 -16.93 20.11
CA SER A 289 19.01 -18.17 20.50
C SER A 289 19.22 -18.50 21.99
N GLY A 290 18.14 -18.86 22.69
CA GLY A 290 18.14 -19.13 24.13
C GLY A 290 18.15 -17.88 25.02
N ALA A 291 18.15 -16.69 24.45
CA ALA A 291 18.10 -15.43 25.18
C ALA A 291 16.71 -14.79 25.17
N THR A 292 16.46 -13.92 26.16
CA THR A 292 15.22 -13.15 26.27
C THR A 292 15.51 -11.66 26.44
N LEU A 293 14.86 -10.85 25.60
CA LEU A 293 14.70 -9.42 25.85
C LEU A 293 13.30 -9.19 26.43
N GLN A 294 13.22 -8.58 27.61
CA GLN A 294 11.96 -8.27 28.28
C GLN A 294 11.77 -6.75 28.39
N LEU A 295 10.66 -6.23 27.85
CA LEU A 295 10.26 -4.83 27.96
C LEU A 295 9.11 -4.71 28.97
N ASN A 296 9.38 -4.08 30.11
CA ASN A 296 8.38 -3.90 31.16
C ASN A 296 7.40 -2.78 30.79
N ALA A 297 6.30 -2.71 31.54
CA ALA A 297 5.24 -1.72 31.28
C ALA A 297 5.79 -0.29 31.34
N GLY A 298 5.51 0.50 30.30
CA GLY A 298 5.89 1.91 30.22
C GLY A 298 7.36 2.17 29.84
N ALA A 299 8.16 1.11 29.65
CA ALA A 299 9.54 1.20 29.21
C ALA A 299 9.62 1.41 27.69
N THR A 300 10.55 2.24 27.22
CA THR A 300 10.84 2.47 25.80
C THR A 300 12.30 2.14 25.48
N LEU A 301 12.51 1.17 24.58
CA LEU A 301 13.82 0.82 24.07
C LEU A 301 13.93 1.26 22.61
N GLN A 302 14.91 2.10 22.29
CA GLN A 302 15.09 2.62 20.92
C GLN A 302 16.34 2.01 20.28
N GLY A 303 16.30 1.78 18.97
CA GLY A 303 17.41 1.23 18.20
C GLY A 303 17.27 1.51 16.70
N SER A 304 18.30 1.20 15.91
CA SER A 304 18.19 1.26 14.44
C SER A 304 17.40 0.10 13.85
N SER A 305 17.41 -1.04 14.54
CA SER A 305 16.69 -2.28 14.24
C SER A 305 16.68 -3.17 15.49
N CYS A 306 15.77 -4.13 15.54
CA CYS A 306 15.70 -5.17 16.55
C CYS A 306 15.54 -6.54 15.88
N GLU A 307 16.51 -7.43 16.07
CA GLU A 307 16.53 -8.78 15.50
C GLU A 307 16.35 -9.83 16.60
N VAL A 308 15.28 -10.61 16.51
CA VAL A 308 14.97 -11.73 17.42
C VAL A 308 15.16 -13.04 16.65
N PHE A 309 16.27 -13.72 16.90
CA PHE A 309 16.63 -14.93 16.16
C PHE A 309 15.81 -16.15 16.61
N THR A 310 15.76 -17.19 15.79
CA THR A 310 15.13 -18.47 16.14
C THR A 310 15.62 -19.02 17.49
N GLY A 311 14.66 -19.39 18.35
CA GLY A 311 14.90 -19.82 19.73
C GLY A 311 15.15 -18.68 20.73
N ALA A 312 15.16 -17.42 20.29
CA ALA A 312 15.17 -16.24 21.15
C ALA A 312 13.74 -15.77 21.48
N THR A 313 13.60 -14.92 22.49
CA THR A 313 12.30 -14.35 22.88
C THR A 313 12.38 -12.84 23.08
N LEU A 314 11.48 -12.10 22.44
CA LEU A 314 11.09 -10.76 22.88
C LEU A 314 9.79 -10.90 23.67
N ARG A 315 9.74 -10.39 24.90
CA ARG A 315 8.52 -10.43 25.71
C ARG A 315 8.19 -9.13 26.42
N GLY A 316 6.93 -8.97 26.79
CA GLY A 316 6.50 -7.92 27.71
C GLY A 316 5.37 -7.04 27.17
N ARG A 317 5.36 -5.78 27.59
CA ARG A 317 4.30 -4.80 27.31
C ARG A 317 4.79 -3.34 27.30
N GLY A 318 6.05 -3.16 26.88
CA GLY A 318 6.67 -1.85 26.69
C GLY A 318 6.59 -1.37 25.24
N THR A 319 7.44 -0.41 24.89
CA THR A 319 7.61 0.14 23.55
C THR A 319 8.99 -0.21 23.00
N LEU A 320 9.02 -0.83 21.84
CA LEU A 320 10.22 -0.97 21.01
C LEU A 320 10.14 0.09 19.90
N GLN A 321 11.05 1.05 19.90
CA GLN A 321 11.16 2.06 18.85
C GLN A 321 12.31 1.71 17.92
N ALA A 322 12.06 0.73 17.06
CA ALA A 322 12.93 0.26 16.00
C ALA A 322 12.11 -0.63 15.05
N PRO A 323 12.49 -0.74 13.75
CA PRO A 323 12.03 -1.84 12.91
C PRO A 323 12.34 -3.19 13.58
N LEU A 324 11.38 -4.11 13.58
CA LEU A 324 11.50 -5.42 14.24
C LEU A 324 11.54 -6.54 13.20
N GLY A 325 12.61 -7.32 13.20
CA GLY A 325 12.71 -8.61 12.52
C GLY A 325 12.68 -9.73 13.55
N SER A 326 11.68 -10.61 13.49
CA SER A 326 11.63 -11.80 14.37
C SER A 326 11.52 -13.08 13.56
N SER A 327 12.38 -14.04 13.85
CA SER A 327 12.24 -15.46 13.50
C SER A 327 12.12 -16.36 14.74
N GLY A 328 12.05 -15.74 15.93
CA GLY A 328 11.90 -16.39 17.23
C GLY A 328 10.50 -16.24 17.80
N THR A 329 10.42 -16.00 19.11
CA THR A 329 9.15 -15.82 19.82
C THR A 329 8.94 -14.36 20.21
N VAL A 330 7.77 -13.80 19.87
CA VAL A 330 7.29 -12.53 20.43
C VAL A 330 6.11 -12.83 21.35
N SER A 331 6.21 -12.51 22.64
CA SER A 331 5.23 -12.91 23.66
C SER A 331 4.76 -11.74 24.52
N ILE A 332 3.45 -11.49 24.56
CA ILE A 332 2.89 -10.38 25.34
C ILE A 332 2.74 -10.80 26.80
N THR A 333 3.00 -9.88 27.73
CA THR A 333 2.79 -10.13 29.17
C THR A 333 1.70 -9.22 29.73
N ASN A 334 0.43 -9.57 29.46
CA ASN A 334 -0.77 -8.90 29.99
C ASN A 334 -0.85 -7.40 29.62
N GLY A 335 -1.28 -7.10 28.40
CA GLY A 335 -1.47 -5.74 27.89
C GLY A 335 -1.01 -5.57 26.45
N ASN A 336 -0.28 -4.50 26.16
CA ASN A 336 0.09 -4.14 24.80
C ASN A 336 1.60 -4.03 24.64
N LEU A 337 2.17 -4.70 23.65
CA LEU A 337 3.54 -4.44 23.16
C LEU A 337 3.44 -3.46 21.99
N SER A 338 4.12 -2.32 22.08
CA SER A 338 4.13 -1.33 20.98
C SER A 338 5.44 -1.41 20.20
N VAL A 339 5.36 -1.42 18.88
CA VAL A 339 6.52 -1.42 17.97
C VAL A 339 6.39 -0.23 17.02
N ILE A 340 7.36 0.68 17.05
CA ILE A 340 7.41 1.85 16.17
C ILE A 340 8.48 1.58 15.11
N GLY A 341 8.03 1.20 13.91
CA GLY A 341 8.85 0.75 12.80
C GLY A 341 8.20 -0.41 12.04
N SER A 342 8.55 -0.57 10.76
CA SER A 342 8.09 -1.72 9.97
C SER A 342 8.53 -3.03 10.63
N THR A 343 7.63 -4.01 10.65
CA THR A 343 7.74 -5.19 11.50
C THR A 343 7.53 -6.47 10.69
N TYR A 344 8.49 -7.39 10.75
CA TYR A 344 8.39 -8.77 10.31
C TYR A 344 8.24 -9.69 11.53
N LEU A 345 7.12 -10.41 11.58
CA LEU A 345 6.84 -11.43 12.59
C LEU A 345 6.85 -12.81 11.94
N GLY A 346 7.98 -13.48 12.05
CA GLY A 346 8.17 -14.90 11.79
C GLY A 346 8.33 -15.70 13.10
N GLY A 347 8.09 -17.01 13.01
CA GLY A 347 8.20 -17.92 14.16
C GLY A 347 6.89 -18.01 14.97
N THR A 348 6.91 -17.61 16.24
CA THR A 348 5.74 -17.69 17.13
C THR A 348 5.38 -16.32 17.71
N VAL A 349 4.13 -15.90 17.56
CA VAL A 349 3.57 -14.71 18.20
C VAL A 349 2.55 -15.16 19.25
N GLN A 350 2.88 -15.02 20.51
CA GLN A 350 2.13 -15.58 21.62
C GLN A 350 1.26 -14.53 22.31
N PHE A 351 -0.04 -14.80 22.39
CA PHE A 351 -1.06 -14.01 23.07
C PHE A 351 -1.61 -14.82 24.26
N PRO A 352 -1.04 -14.71 25.47
CA PRO A 352 -1.55 -15.43 26.63
C PRO A 352 -3.00 -15.10 27.01
N LEU A 353 -3.48 -13.90 26.67
CA LEU A 353 -4.86 -13.45 26.88
C LEU A 353 -5.43 -12.85 25.59
N PHE A 354 -6.74 -13.00 25.37
CA PHE A 354 -7.42 -12.33 24.24
C PHE A 354 -7.51 -10.80 24.38
N THR A 355 -7.08 -10.24 25.51
CA THR A 355 -6.90 -8.79 25.72
C THR A 355 -5.50 -8.30 25.33
N ASP A 356 -4.56 -9.21 25.04
CA ASP A 356 -3.21 -8.85 24.67
C ASP A 356 -3.15 -8.31 23.23
N ARG A 357 -2.34 -7.28 22.98
CA ARG A 357 -2.17 -6.69 21.65
C ARG A 357 -0.72 -6.46 21.29
N ILE A 358 -0.42 -6.52 19.99
CA ILE A 358 0.77 -5.89 19.41
C ILE A 358 0.31 -4.69 18.58
N ASN A 359 0.90 -3.52 18.82
CA ASN A 359 0.58 -2.31 18.08
C ASN A 359 1.78 -1.90 17.23
N VAL A 360 1.67 -1.97 15.91
CA VAL A 360 2.72 -1.64 14.95
C VAL A 360 2.46 -0.27 14.33
N THR A 361 3.42 0.64 14.41
CA THR A 361 3.41 1.88 13.63
C THR A 361 4.36 1.71 12.44
N GLY A 362 3.83 1.23 11.32
CA GLY A 362 4.61 0.86 10.13
C GLY A 362 3.95 -0.28 9.34
N ASP A 363 4.66 -0.78 8.33
CA ASP A 363 4.24 -1.97 7.57
C ASP A 363 4.34 -3.22 8.45
N LEU A 364 3.46 -4.20 8.21
CA LEU A 364 3.45 -5.49 8.90
C LEU A 364 3.60 -6.62 7.88
N SER A 365 4.60 -7.47 8.07
CA SER A 365 4.73 -8.76 7.40
C SER A 365 4.57 -9.89 8.42
N LEU A 366 3.61 -10.78 8.20
CA LEU A 366 3.24 -11.84 9.16
C LEU A 366 3.35 -13.23 8.53
N ASP A 367 4.22 -14.07 9.08
CA ASP A 367 4.57 -15.42 8.60
C ASP A 367 4.86 -16.33 9.81
N ALA A 368 3.86 -16.50 10.67
CA ALA A 368 4.05 -17.04 12.01
C ALA A 368 2.86 -17.88 12.51
N LEU A 369 3.15 -18.70 13.52
CA LEU A 369 2.15 -19.27 14.42
C LEU A 369 1.61 -18.16 15.35
N LEU A 370 0.33 -17.83 15.22
CA LEU A 370 -0.40 -16.99 16.18
C LEU A 370 -0.89 -17.85 17.36
N ALA A 371 -0.05 -17.98 18.39
CA ALA A 371 -0.33 -18.77 19.58
C ALA A 371 -1.30 -18.06 20.54
N ILE A 372 -2.60 -18.20 20.27
CA ILE A 372 -3.70 -17.71 21.10
C ILE A 372 -4.03 -18.65 22.28
N PRO A 373 -4.83 -18.23 23.27
CA PRO A 373 -5.24 -19.08 24.38
C PRO A 373 -6.03 -20.31 23.91
N THR A 374 -5.81 -21.47 24.53
CA THR A 374 -6.52 -22.74 24.20
C THR A 374 -7.67 -23.07 25.15
N SER A 375 -7.95 -22.19 26.12
CA SER A 375 -9.04 -22.30 27.10
C SER A 375 -9.76 -20.96 27.24
N GLY A 376 -10.97 -20.96 27.81
CA GLY A 376 -11.78 -19.73 27.89
C GLY A 376 -12.27 -19.22 26.53
N LEU A 377 -12.33 -20.12 25.54
CA LEU A 377 -12.72 -19.82 24.18
C LEU A 377 -14.21 -19.45 24.11
N THR A 378 -14.50 -18.43 23.33
CA THR A 378 -15.85 -17.98 23.01
C THR A 378 -15.87 -17.61 21.54
N LEU A 379 -17.00 -17.88 20.88
CA LEU A 379 -17.16 -17.56 19.47
C LEU A 379 -17.02 -16.04 19.22
N GLY A 380 -16.61 -15.71 18.00
CA GLY A 380 -16.50 -14.34 17.51
C GLY A 380 -15.06 -13.85 17.35
N ARG A 381 -14.98 -12.63 16.84
CA ARG A 381 -13.73 -11.97 16.44
C ARG A 381 -12.93 -11.47 17.65
N ARG A 382 -11.62 -11.67 17.63
CA ARG A 382 -10.67 -11.25 18.68
C ARG A 382 -9.48 -10.56 18.01
N PRO A 383 -9.39 -9.22 18.07
CA PRO A 383 -8.23 -8.47 17.58
C PRO A 383 -6.94 -8.93 18.27
N LEU A 384 -5.83 -8.99 17.54
CA LEU A 384 -4.53 -9.42 18.05
C LEU A 384 -3.44 -8.39 17.74
N ILE A 385 -3.38 -7.89 16.50
CA ILE A 385 -2.34 -6.96 16.04
C ILE A 385 -3.01 -5.76 15.36
N THR A 386 -2.54 -4.55 15.65
CA THR A 386 -2.87 -3.35 14.87
C THR A 386 -1.64 -2.87 14.08
N TYR A 387 -1.85 -2.29 12.90
CA TYR A 387 -0.81 -1.74 12.05
C TYR A 387 -1.29 -0.51 11.29
N THR A 388 -0.38 0.40 10.92
CA THR A 388 -0.71 1.65 10.20
C THR A 388 -0.23 1.68 8.75
N GLY A 389 0.67 0.77 8.35
CA GLY A 389 1.21 0.66 7.00
C GLY A 389 0.53 -0.44 6.17
N ASN A 390 1.28 -1.02 5.22
CA ASN A 390 0.83 -2.12 4.39
C ASN A 390 0.91 -3.47 5.14
N LEU A 391 0.05 -4.41 4.76
CA LEU A 391 0.06 -5.79 5.26
C LEU A 391 0.61 -6.74 4.18
N THR A 392 1.57 -7.59 4.56
CA THR A 392 2.01 -8.74 3.78
C THR A 392 1.79 -10.02 4.60
N LEU A 393 1.15 -11.03 4.01
CA LEU A 393 0.86 -12.31 4.66
C LEU A 393 1.70 -13.43 4.03
N GLY A 394 2.39 -14.19 4.87
CA GLY A 394 2.99 -15.48 4.56
C GLY A 394 2.11 -16.64 5.07
N GLU A 395 2.73 -17.69 5.59
CA GLU A 395 2.02 -18.80 6.21
C GLU A 395 1.63 -18.44 7.65
N VAL A 396 0.34 -18.21 7.87
CA VAL A 396 -0.20 -17.92 9.21
C VAL A 396 -0.96 -19.13 9.74
N THR A 397 -0.52 -19.65 10.87
CA THR A 397 -1.12 -20.83 11.50
C THR A 397 -1.62 -20.52 12.92
N PHE A 398 -2.45 -21.41 13.45
CA PHE A 398 -3.00 -21.33 14.81
C PHE A 398 -2.69 -22.63 15.58
N PRO A 399 -2.63 -22.58 16.92
CA PRO A 399 -2.50 -23.80 17.72
C PRO A 399 -3.72 -24.70 17.56
N THR A 400 -3.56 -25.99 17.85
CA THR A 400 -4.70 -26.90 17.93
C THR A 400 -5.64 -26.45 19.05
N LEU A 401 -6.90 -26.20 18.69
CA LEU A 401 -7.98 -25.84 19.63
C LEU A 401 -8.89 -27.03 19.92
N PRO A 402 -9.72 -26.99 20.98
CA PRO A 402 -10.82 -27.93 21.17
C PRO A 402 -11.71 -28.01 19.92
N SER A 403 -12.20 -29.21 19.59
CA SER A 403 -12.85 -29.52 18.31
C SER A 403 -14.10 -28.68 17.99
N ALA A 404 -14.70 -28.01 18.96
CA ALA A 404 -15.83 -27.11 18.77
C ALA A 404 -15.45 -25.76 18.11
N PHE A 405 -14.15 -25.39 18.10
CA PHE A 405 -13.68 -24.10 17.61
C PHE A 405 -12.76 -24.27 16.40
N LEU A 406 -13.04 -23.51 15.35
CA LEU A 406 -12.15 -23.35 14.22
C LEU A 406 -11.59 -21.91 14.24
N PRO A 407 -10.26 -21.74 14.42
CA PRO A 407 -9.64 -20.43 14.33
C PRO A 407 -9.40 -20.06 12.87
N VAL A 408 -9.79 -18.85 12.50
CA VAL A 408 -9.52 -18.30 11.17
C VAL A 408 -8.87 -16.94 11.28
N LEU A 409 -7.87 -16.70 10.43
CA LEU A 409 -7.26 -15.39 10.28
C LEU A 409 -8.29 -14.42 9.70
N ASP A 410 -8.50 -13.30 10.37
CA ASP A 410 -9.47 -12.30 9.97
C ASP A 410 -8.78 -10.93 9.81
N THR A 411 -8.76 -10.46 8.56
CA THR A 411 -8.22 -9.15 8.14
C THR A 411 -9.31 -8.23 7.59
N SER A 412 -10.58 -8.49 7.94
CA SER A 412 -11.73 -7.72 7.43
C SER A 412 -11.77 -6.26 7.88
N VAL A 413 -11.00 -5.91 8.91
CA VAL A 413 -10.82 -4.54 9.40
C VAL A 413 -9.45 -4.05 8.97
N ALA A 414 -9.43 -3.00 8.15
CA ALA A 414 -8.18 -2.38 7.68
C ALA A 414 -7.31 -1.93 8.87
N GLY A 415 -6.01 -2.21 8.80
CA GLY A 415 -5.07 -1.90 9.88
C GLY A 415 -5.13 -2.86 11.08
N GLU A 416 -5.85 -3.98 10.98
CA GLU A 416 -5.98 -4.94 12.08
C GLU A 416 -5.88 -6.40 11.62
N ILE A 417 -5.20 -7.22 12.43
CA ILE A 417 -5.21 -8.69 12.37
C ILE A 417 -5.99 -9.21 13.57
N ALA A 418 -6.98 -10.05 13.32
CA ALA A 418 -7.73 -10.75 14.33
C ALA A 418 -7.72 -12.26 14.10
N VAL A 419 -8.05 -13.01 15.15
CA VAL A 419 -8.58 -14.36 15.00
C VAL A 419 -10.10 -14.30 15.11
N LEU A 420 -10.78 -14.95 14.16
CA LEU A 420 -12.19 -15.24 14.25
C LEU A 420 -12.36 -16.69 14.72
N LEU A 421 -13.01 -16.88 15.86
CA LEU A 421 -13.38 -18.20 16.35
C LEU A 421 -14.80 -18.52 15.92
N ILE A 422 -14.95 -19.53 15.05
CA ILE A 422 -16.26 -20.00 14.58
C ILE A 422 -16.61 -21.35 15.19
N ASP A 423 -17.91 -21.67 15.16
CA ASP A 423 -18.42 -22.98 15.56
C ASP A 423 -18.05 -24.01 14.49
N ASN A 424 -17.05 -24.83 14.80
CA ASN A 424 -16.56 -25.85 13.89
C ASN A 424 -17.58 -26.97 13.64
N THR A 425 -18.47 -27.23 14.61
CA THR A 425 -19.51 -28.26 14.47
C THR A 425 -20.56 -27.81 13.46
N ALA A 426 -20.97 -26.54 13.57
CA ALA A 426 -21.88 -25.91 12.61
C ALA A 426 -21.25 -25.83 11.21
N TYR A 427 -19.97 -25.45 11.13
CA TYR A 427 -19.25 -25.40 9.86
C TYR A 427 -19.13 -26.79 9.21
N GLN A 428 -18.78 -27.84 9.96
CA GLN A 428 -18.73 -29.21 9.44
C GLN A 428 -20.09 -29.74 8.96
N SER A 429 -21.17 -29.35 9.65
CA SER A 429 -22.54 -29.66 9.22
C SER A 429 -22.90 -28.95 7.92
N TRP A 430 -22.49 -27.69 7.78
CA TRP A 430 -22.64 -26.91 6.54
C TRP A 430 -21.81 -27.51 5.40
N GLN A 431 -20.55 -27.93 5.66
CA GLN A 431 -19.71 -28.60 4.67
C GLN A 431 -20.37 -29.90 4.18
N THR A 432 -20.90 -30.71 5.10
CA THR A 432 -21.58 -31.97 4.75
C THR A 432 -22.84 -31.71 3.93
N THR A 433 -23.60 -30.68 4.28
CA THR A 433 -24.81 -30.29 3.53
C THR A 433 -24.49 -29.86 2.10
N ASN A 434 -23.47 -29.03 1.91
CA ASN A 434 -23.17 -28.43 0.61
C ASN A 434 -22.24 -29.28 -0.29
N PHE A 435 -21.40 -30.12 0.30
CA PHE A 435 -20.37 -30.89 -0.43
C PHE A 435 -20.40 -32.40 -0.18
N GLY A 436 -21.19 -32.87 0.78
CA GLY A 436 -21.18 -34.27 1.22
C GLY A 436 -19.88 -34.71 1.90
N SER A 437 -18.95 -33.79 2.19
CA SER A 437 -17.64 -34.09 2.76
C SER A 437 -17.06 -32.91 3.55
N THR A 438 -16.40 -33.20 4.66
CA THR A 438 -15.63 -32.22 5.46
C THR A 438 -14.15 -32.15 5.09
N THR A 439 -13.69 -33.04 4.20
CA THR A 439 -12.26 -33.23 3.88
C THR A 439 -11.93 -33.07 2.41
N SER A 440 -12.93 -32.91 1.53
CA SER A 440 -12.65 -32.65 0.11
C SER A 440 -11.97 -31.29 -0.04
N PRO A 441 -11.09 -31.10 -1.04
CA PRO A 441 -10.47 -29.80 -1.30
C PRO A 441 -11.50 -28.68 -1.50
N ALA A 442 -12.62 -28.99 -2.16
CA ALA A 442 -13.70 -28.04 -2.42
C ALA A 442 -14.46 -27.61 -1.14
N SER A 443 -14.47 -28.40 -0.06
CA SER A 443 -15.15 -28.01 1.18
C SER A 443 -14.28 -27.25 2.17
N GLN A 444 -12.99 -27.04 1.87
CA GLN A 444 -12.08 -26.37 2.79
C GLN A 444 -12.46 -24.89 3.00
N PRO A 445 -12.23 -24.31 4.20
CA PRO A 445 -12.62 -22.93 4.52
C PRO A 445 -12.16 -21.86 3.53
N SER A 446 -11.00 -22.04 2.91
CA SER A 446 -10.39 -21.11 1.96
C SER A 446 -10.72 -21.40 0.49
N ALA A 447 -11.47 -22.47 0.21
CA ALA A 447 -11.86 -22.80 -1.16
C ALA A 447 -13.01 -21.88 -1.61
N ASP A 448 -13.10 -21.68 -2.93
CA ASP A 448 -14.14 -20.93 -3.63
C ASP A 448 -14.56 -21.78 -4.85
N PRO A 449 -15.45 -22.78 -4.66
CA PRO A 449 -15.74 -23.80 -5.68
C PRO A 449 -16.58 -23.28 -6.85
N ASP A 450 -17.42 -22.27 -6.62
CA ASP A 450 -18.23 -21.62 -7.65
C ASP A 450 -17.58 -20.37 -8.25
N ASN A 451 -16.42 -20.00 -7.72
CA ASN A 451 -15.51 -18.98 -8.24
C ASN A 451 -16.21 -17.62 -8.30
N ASP A 452 -16.87 -17.24 -7.22
CA ASP A 452 -17.60 -15.98 -7.05
C ASP A 452 -16.82 -14.93 -6.21
N GLY A 453 -15.62 -15.31 -5.77
CA GLY A 453 -14.70 -14.50 -4.97
C GLY A 453 -14.98 -14.52 -3.47
N MET A 454 -15.99 -15.26 -3.01
CA MET A 454 -16.24 -15.57 -1.62
C MET A 454 -15.68 -16.95 -1.30
N THR A 455 -14.93 -17.04 -0.20
CA THR A 455 -14.49 -18.33 0.33
C THR A 455 -15.66 -19.02 1.03
N ASN A 456 -15.63 -20.35 1.10
CA ASN A 456 -16.60 -21.17 1.84
C ASN A 456 -16.86 -20.65 3.26
N LEU A 457 -15.83 -20.12 3.91
CA LEU A 457 -15.99 -19.51 5.22
C LEU A 457 -16.85 -18.24 5.18
N GLU A 458 -16.52 -17.31 4.26
CA GLU A 458 -17.28 -16.07 4.08
C GLU A 458 -18.73 -16.40 3.74
N GLU A 459 -18.95 -17.42 2.94
CA GLU A 459 -20.28 -17.90 2.57
C GLU A 459 -21.05 -18.54 3.72
N PHE A 460 -20.39 -19.38 4.52
CA PHE A 460 -20.99 -19.93 5.73
C PHE A 460 -21.44 -18.80 6.68
N GLN A 461 -20.62 -17.75 6.83
CA GLN A 461 -20.96 -16.60 7.65
C GLN A 461 -22.08 -15.74 7.05
N ALA A 462 -22.12 -15.63 5.73
CA ALA A 462 -23.12 -14.89 4.99
C ALA A 462 -24.45 -15.66 4.83
N GLY A 463 -24.42 -16.99 5.02
CA GLY A 463 -25.54 -17.88 4.74
C GLY A 463 -25.80 -18.08 3.25
N THR A 464 -24.77 -17.96 2.41
CA THR A 464 -24.86 -18.15 0.95
C THR A 464 -24.57 -19.61 0.57
N ASN A 465 -24.87 -19.96 -0.68
CA ASN A 465 -24.67 -21.29 -1.23
C ASN A 465 -23.35 -21.37 -2.00
N PRO A 466 -22.38 -22.19 -1.54
CA PRO A 466 -21.02 -22.25 -2.07
C PRO A 466 -20.86 -23.04 -3.37
N ASN A 467 -21.98 -23.38 -4.00
CA ASN A 467 -22.05 -24.06 -5.27
C ASN A 467 -22.83 -23.23 -6.29
N SER A 468 -23.06 -21.94 -6.01
CA SER A 468 -23.90 -21.06 -6.79
C SER A 468 -23.43 -19.62 -6.68
N ALA A 469 -22.58 -19.19 -7.62
CA ALA A 469 -22.05 -17.82 -7.68
C ALA A 469 -23.12 -16.70 -7.60
N ALA A 470 -24.35 -16.99 -8.04
CA ALA A 470 -25.49 -16.09 -7.93
C ALA A 470 -25.97 -15.84 -6.48
N SER A 471 -25.49 -16.63 -5.52
CA SER A 471 -25.79 -16.49 -4.10
C SER A 471 -24.87 -15.50 -3.39
N SER A 472 -23.75 -15.11 -4.00
CA SER A 472 -22.81 -14.12 -3.45
C SER A 472 -23.50 -12.82 -3.04
N ILE A 473 -22.92 -12.17 -2.04
CA ILE A 473 -23.31 -10.81 -1.66
C ILE A 473 -22.51 -9.83 -2.54
N PRO A 474 -23.18 -9.01 -3.38
CA PRO A 474 -22.49 -8.06 -4.23
C PRO A 474 -21.81 -6.96 -3.41
N LEU A 475 -20.66 -6.53 -3.89
CA LEU A 475 -19.94 -5.37 -3.39
C LEU A 475 -20.52 -4.09 -4.00
N VAL A 476 -20.84 -3.10 -3.18
CA VAL A 476 -21.44 -1.84 -3.63
C VAL A 476 -20.49 -0.68 -3.37
N TRP A 477 -20.07 0.02 -4.43
CA TRP A 477 -19.42 1.31 -4.31
C TRP A 477 -20.45 2.43 -4.48
N GLN A 478 -20.58 3.31 -3.49
CA GLN A 478 -21.63 4.34 -3.42
C GLN A 478 -21.14 5.75 -3.76
N GLY A 479 -19.87 5.92 -4.15
CA GLY A 479 -19.28 7.21 -4.47
C GLY A 479 -18.81 8.05 -3.28
N ALA A 480 -18.59 7.42 -2.12
CA ALA A 480 -18.08 8.04 -0.89
C ALA A 480 -16.72 7.43 -0.51
N GLY A 481 -15.86 8.22 0.14
CA GLY A 481 -14.52 7.77 0.59
C GLY A 481 -13.48 7.82 -0.52
N SER A 482 -12.56 6.85 -0.53
CA SER A 482 -11.54 6.71 -1.58
C SER A 482 -12.18 6.28 -2.91
N ASN A 483 -11.67 6.84 -4.00
CA ASN A 483 -12.09 6.52 -5.37
C ASN A 483 -11.14 5.54 -6.07
N LEU A 484 -10.22 4.93 -5.32
CA LEU A 484 -9.30 3.93 -5.83
C LEU A 484 -9.99 2.57 -5.91
N TRP A 485 -9.91 1.90 -7.06
CA TRP A 485 -10.29 0.50 -7.22
C TRP A 485 -9.01 -0.31 -7.39
N ASP A 486 -8.66 -1.03 -6.33
CA ASP A 486 -7.51 -1.92 -6.23
C ASP A 486 -7.88 -3.23 -5.53
N GLN A 487 -6.97 -4.21 -5.55
CA GLN A 487 -7.14 -5.51 -4.90
C GLN A 487 -6.41 -5.64 -3.55
N ALA A 488 -5.63 -4.62 -3.14
CA ALA A 488 -4.58 -4.81 -2.13
C ALA A 488 -4.76 -3.98 -0.85
N THR A 489 -5.37 -2.79 -0.93
CA THR A 489 -5.26 -1.80 0.15
C THR A 489 -6.54 -1.03 0.46
N THR A 490 -7.39 -0.77 -0.54
CA THR A 490 -8.50 0.16 -0.33
C THR A 490 -9.80 -0.58 0.04
N ALA A 491 -10.16 -0.52 1.32
CA ALA A 491 -11.46 -0.98 1.80
C ALA A 491 -12.54 0.10 1.57
N ASN A 492 -13.12 0.15 0.38
CA ASN A 492 -14.17 1.12 -0.01
C ASN A 492 -15.38 0.50 -0.71
N TRP A 493 -15.42 -0.82 -0.84
CA TRP A 493 -16.56 -1.55 -1.37
C TRP A 493 -17.45 -2.05 -0.23
N LEU A 494 -18.72 -1.70 -0.23
CA LEU A 494 -19.64 -2.12 0.82
C LEU A 494 -20.21 -3.50 0.52
N GLU A 495 -19.91 -4.46 1.38
CA GLU A 495 -20.63 -5.71 1.50
C GLU A 495 -21.70 -5.51 2.60
N ASN A 496 -22.95 -5.31 2.18
CA ASN A 496 -24.01 -4.75 3.03
C ASN A 496 -23.60 -3.38 3.61
N THR A 497 -23.19 -3.33 4.87
CA THR A 497 -22.76 -2.12 5.57
C THR A 497 -21.26 -2.10 5.87
N THR A 498 -20.54 -3.19 5.57
CA THR A 498 -19.13 -3.31 5.95
C THR A 498 -18.23 -3.06 4.75
N ALA A 499 -17.24 -2.19 4.92
CA ALA A 499 -16.26 -1.94 3.87
C ALA A 499 -15.31 -3.14 3.68
N ARG A 500 -15.00 -3.43 2.43
CA ARG A 500 -14.13 -4.52 1.97
C ARG A 500 -13.20 -3.99 0.88
N VAL A 501 -12.03 -4.61 0.79
CA VAL A 501 -11.17 -4.53 -0.39
C VAL A 501 -11.81 -5.40 -1.48
N PHE A 502 -11.74 -4.97 -2.73
CA PHE A 502 -12.21 -5.77 -3.86
C PHE A 502 -11.31 -7.00 -4.07
N ARG A 503 -11.91 -8.13 -4.42
CA ARG A 503 -11.21 -9.32 -4.92
C ARG A 503 -11.81 -9.71 -6.26
N ASP A 504 -11.01 -10.35 -7.12
CA ASP A 504 -11.51 -10.84 -8.41
C ASP A 504 -12.69 -11.80 -8.25
N ASN A 505 -13.46 -11.93 -9.32
CA ASN A 505 -14.72 -12.66 -9.44
C ASN A 505 -15.89 -12.13 -8.59
N ARG A 506 -15.65 -11.22 -7.64
CA ARG A 506 -16.73 -10.57 -6.89
C ARG A 506 -17.68 -9.83 -7.83
N HIS A 507 -18.97 -10.01 -7.61
CA HIS A 507 -20.01 -9.21 -8.26
C HIS A 507 -20.03 -7.80 -7.67
N VAL A 508 -19.97 -6.78 -8.53
CA VAL A 508 -19.88 -5.39 -8.08
C VAL A 508 -21.00 -4.51 -8.65
N SER A 509 -21.44 -3.55 -7.86
CA SER A 509 -22.40 -2.51 -8.24
C SER A 509 -21.85 -1.14 -7.91
N ILE A 510 -21.94 -0.22 -8.86
CA ILE A 510 -21.55 1.18 -8.70
C ILE A 510 -22.84 2.00 -8.65
N THR A 511 -23.10 2.66 -7.52
CA THR A 511 -24.28 3.50 -7.30
C THR A 511 -23.87 4.93 -6.93
N ASP A 512 -24.82 5.86 -7.03
CA ASP A 512 -24.64 7.28 -6.70
C ASP A 512 -25.31 7.70 -5.39
N SER A 513 -25.73 6.73 -4.56
CA SER A 513 -26.49 6.97 -3.32
C SER A 513 -25.70 7.69 -2.22
N GLY A 514 -24.37 7.70 -2.27
CA GLY A 514 -23.51 8.33 -1.25
C GLY A 514 -22.65 9.50 -1.76
N SER A 515 -22.83 9.98 -2.99
CA SER A 515 -21.68 10.53 -3.73
C SER A 515 -21.34 12.03 -3.57
N ASN A 516 -20.09 12.29 -3.12
CA ASN A 516 -19.32 13.55 -3.22
C ASN A 516 -18.25 13.52 -4.35
N SER A 517 -17.82 12.33 -4.82
CA SER A 517 -16.73 12.18 -5.81
C SER A 517 -17.04 11.04 -6.82
N PRO A 518 -17.54 11.34 -8.04
CA PRO A 518 -18.16 10.33 -8.91
C PRO A 518 -17.23 9.52 -9.84
N ASN A 519 -15.92 9.78 -9.87
CA ASN A 519 -14.98 9.11 -10.78
C ASN A 519 -14.21 7.99 -10.07
N LEU A 520 -14.08 6.82 -10.69
CA LEU A 520 -13.41 5.65 -10.11
C LEU A 520 -12.07 5.39 -10.84
N SER A 521 -10.98 5.30 -10.09
CA SER A 521 -9.62 5.09 -10.61
C SER A 521 -9.20 3.63 -10.47
N LEU A 522 -9.17 2.91 -11.58
CA LEU A 522 -8.74 1.52 -11.66
C LEU A 522 -7.21 1.44 -11.57
N THR A 523 -6.72 0.48 -10.82
CA THR A 523 -5.29 0.15 -10.73
C THR A 523 -5.06 -1.35 -10.89
N GLY A 524 -4.14 -1.71 -11.78
CA GLY A 524 -3.93 -3.10 -12.18
C GLY A 524 -5.05 -3.65 -13.05
N SER A 525 -5.00 -4.96 -13.28
CA SER A 525 -6.01 -5.70 -14.06
C SER A 525 -7.06 -6.25 -13.09
N LEU A 526 -8.30 -5.76 -13.18
CA LEU A 526 -9.39 -6.10 -12.26
C LEU A 526 -10.42 -6.99 -12.96
N ARG A 527 -10.82 -8.09 -12.34
CA ARG A 527 -11.70 -9.11 -12.96
C ARG A 527 -12.98 -9.34 -12.15
N PRO A 528 -13.87 -8.34 -12.00
CA PRO A 528 -15.15 -8.56 -11.30
C PRO A 528 -15.99 -9.61 -12.03
N GLY A 529 -16.72 -10.46 -11.30
CA GLY A 529 -17.59 -11.48 -11.91
C GLY A 529 -18.73 -10.85 -12.71
N SER A 530 -19.24 -9.71 -12.24
CA SER A 530 -20.07 -8.79 -13.03
C SER A 530 -19.92 -7.37 -12.52
N LEU A 531 -20.21 -6.40 -13.38
CA LEU A 531 -20.22 -4.98 -13.04
C LEU A 531 -21.58 -4.37 -13.43
N THR A 532 -22.34 -3.90 -12.44
CA THR A 532 -23.56 -3.12 -12.67
C THR A 532 -23.33 -1.64 -12.34
N ALA A 533 -23.54 -0.74 -13.31
CA ALA A 533 -23.49 0.69 -13.10
C ALA A 533 -24.91 1.29 -13.03
N SER A 534 -25.31 1.72 -11.84
CA SER A 534 -26.64 2.25 -11.51
C SER A 534 -26.53 3.71 -11.06
N ASN A 535 -26.16 4.58 -12.01
CA ASN A 535 -26.01 6.02 -11.79
C ASN A 535 -27.18 6.79 -12.43
N SER A 536 -28.15 7.18 -11.62
CA SER A 536 -29.38 7.84 -12.08
C SER A 536 -29.39 9.35 -11.86
N THR A 537 -28.52 9.86 -10.99
CA THR A 537 -28.42 11.27 -10.58
C THR A 537 -27.10 11.93 -11.00
N LYS A 538 -26.03 11.15 -11.18
CA LYS A 538 -24.68 11.67 -11.51
C LYS A 538 -24.02 10.88 -12.64
N ALA A 539 -23.14 11.52 -13.41
CA ALA A 539 -22.30 10.85 -14.39
C ALA A 539 -21.04 10.28 -13.73
N PHE A 540 -20.59 9.10 -14.17
CA PHE A 540 -19.41 8.41 -13.67
C PHE A 540 -18.34 8.27 -14.76
N THR A 541 -17.08 8.21 -14.35
CA THR A 541 -15.95 7.87 -15.23
C THR A 541 -15.15 6.75 -14.61
N LEU A 542 -14.92 5.67 -15.36
CA LEU A 542 -13.90 4.67 -15.07
C LEU A 542 -12.63 5.08 -15.82
N ALA A 543 -11.59 5.40 -15.06
CA ALA A 543 -10.30 5.89 -15.55
C ALA A 543 -9.16 5.25 -14.73
N GLY A 544 -7.92 5.67 -14.95
CA GLY A 544 -6.75 5.20 -14.21
C GLY A 544 -5.77 4.45 -15.11
N SER A 545 -4.73 3.88 -14.49
CA SER A 545 -3.72 3.09 -15.20
C SER A 545 -4.07 1.60 -15.30
N GLY A 546 -5.18 1.18 -14.70
CA GLY A 546 -5.67 -0.20 -14.73
C GLY A 546 -6.71 -0.47 -15.83
N SER A 547 -7.25 -1.69 -15.82
CA SER A 547 -8.24 -2.19 -16.78
C SER A 547 -9.26 -3.13 -16.13
N LEU A 548 -10.41 -3.30 -16.79
CA LEU A 548 -11.33 -4.42 -16.55
C LEU A 548 -10.97 -5.59 -17.47
N ASP A 549 -10.91 -6.80 -16.93
CA ASP A 549 -10.40 -8.01 -17.60
C ASP A 549 -11.23 -9.26 -17.26
N GLY A 550 -10.90 -10.41 -17.86
CA GLY A 550 -11.52 -11.70 -17.55
C GLY A 550 -12.94 -11.83 -18.11
N ASN A 551 -13.83 -12.55 -17.42
CA ASN A 551 -15.19 -12.80 -17.90
C ASN A 551 -16.21 -11.72 -17.49
N THR A 552 -15.75 -10.55 -17.01
CA THR A 552 -16.64 -9.47 -16.54
C THR A 552 -17.70 -9.12 -17.57
N GLY A 553 -18.97 -9.20 -17.19
CA GLY A 553 -20.08 -8.58 -17.92
C GLY A 553 -20.42 -7.20 -17.36
N LEU A 554 -20.61 -6.20 -18.24
CA LEU A 554 -20.98 -4.84 -17.87
C LEU A 554 -22.48 -4.60 -18.13
N VAL A 555 -23.22 -4.20 -17.08
CA VAL A 555 -24.62 -3.78 -17.19
C VAL A 555 -24.76 -2.32 -16.78
N LYS A 556 -25.29 -1.48 -17.67
CA LYS A 556 -25.58 -0.07 -17.40
C LYS A 556 -27.09 0.15 -17.25
N SER A 557 -27.55 0.48 -16.04
CA SER A 557 -28.99 0.59 -15.71
C SER A 557 -29.43 1.99 -15.24
N GLY A 558 -28.49 2.87 -14.88
CA GLY A 558 -28.82 4.26 -14.51
C GLY A 558 -29.11 5.17 -15.72
N THR A 559 -29.83 6.26 -15.54
CA THR A 559 -30.18 7.20 -16.64
C THR A 559 -29.07 8.18 -17.03
N ASN A 560 -28.03 8.33 -16.20
CA ASN A 560 -26.90 9.23 -16.48
C ASN A 560 -25.80 8.55 -17.32
N THR A 561 -24.70 9.28 -17.57
CA THR A 561 -23.58 8.77 -18.38
C THR A 561 -22.60 7.94 -17.55
N LEU A 562 -22.18 6.78 -18.06
CA LEU A 562 -20.96 6.07 -17.65
C LEU A 562 -19.91 6.27 -18.73
N THR A 563 -18.78 6.85 -18.37
CA THR A 563 -17.64 7.04 -19.26
C THR A 563 -16.63 5.93 -19.03
N LEU A 564 -16.21 5.25 -20.09
CA LEU A 564 -15.13 4.27 -20.09
C LEU A 564 -13.91 4.91 -20.76
N ALA A 565 -12.92 5.30 -19.95
CA ALA A 565 -11.71 5.98 -20.39
C ALA A 565 -10.45 5.10 -20.35
N THR A 566 -10.59 3.84 -19.94
CA THR A 566 -9.51 2.83 -19.91
C THR A 566 -9.63 1.87 -21.09
N SER A 567 -8.50 1.34 -21.55
CA SER A 567 -8.48 0.13 -22.38
C SER A 567 -8.88 -1.07 -21.53
N ASN A 568 -9.79 -1.90 -22.01
CA ASN A 568 -10.28 -3.06 -21.28
C ASN A 568 -10.11 -4.34 -22.12
N THR A 569 -10.09 -5.49 -21.45
CA THR A 569 -9.89 -6.81 -22.08
C THR A 569 -10.93 -7.85 -21.66
N TYR A 570 -11.96 -7.45 -20.92
CA TYR A 570 -13.02 -8.37 -20.51
C TYR A 570 -13.75 -9.02 -21.70
N ALA A 571 -14.22 -10.24 -21.51
CA ALA A 571 -14.86 -11.08 -22.51
C ALA A 571 -16.38 -11.24 -22.29
N GLY A 572 -16.91 -10.75 -21.17
CA GLY A 572 -18.34 -10.72 -20.92
C GLY A 572 -19.06 -9.64 -21.75
N PRO A 573 -20.39 -9.74 -21.90
CA PRO A 573 -21.16 -8.81 -22.73
C PRO A 573 -21.28 -7.43 -22.08
N THR A 574 -21.48 -6.40 -22.91
CA THR A 574 -21.91 -5.06 -22.46
C THR A 574 -23.39 -4.86 -22.76
N THR A 575 -24.20 -4.64 -21.73
CA THR A 575 -25.64 -4.40 -21.84
C THR A 575 -25.99 -3.01 -21.34
N ILE A 576 -26.50 -2.16 -22.22
CA ILE A 576 -26.89 -0.78 -21.90
C ILE A 576 -28.41 -0.70 -21.84
N ASN A 577 -28.95 -0.86 -20.63
CA ASN A 577 -30.39 -0.82 -20.36
C ASN A 577 -30.95 0.61 -20.30
N ALA A 578 -30.17 1.56 -19.79
CA ALA A 578 -30.56 2.97 -19.71
C ALA A 578 -29.36 3.93 -19.74
N GLY A 579 -29.64 5.21 -20.04
CA GLY A 579 -28.64 6.27 -20.04
C GLY A 579 -27.64 6.15 -21.18
N VAL A 580 -26.41 6.56 -20.93
CA VAL A 580 -25.34 6.62 -21.94
C VAL A 580 -24.11 5.85 -21.44
N VAL A 581 -23.50 5.04 -22.31
CA VAL A 581 -22.10 4.63 -22.16
C VAL A 581 -21.28 5.41 -23.17
N ASN A 582 -20.26 6.12 -22.70
CA ASN A 582 -19.37 6.94 -23.50
C ASN A 582 -17.97 6.32 -23.56
N LEU A 583 -17.53 5.93 -24.75
CA LEU A 583 -16.22 5.31 -25.00
C LEU A 583 -15.21 6.40 -25.35
N GLN A 584 -14.10 6.45 -24.59
CA GLN A 584 -12.95 7.32 -24.90
C GLN A 584 -11.70 6.55 -25.33
N ASP A 585 -11.76 5.21 -25.32
CA ASP A 585 -10.71 4.30 -25.77
C ASP A 585 -11.28 3.31 -26.80
N ASN A 586 -10.46 2.87 -27.76
CA ASN A 586 -10.88 1.99 -28.85
C ASN A 586 -11.17 0.54 -28.40
N THR A 587 -10.68 0.15 -27.23
CA THR A 587 -10.89 -1.16 -26.58
C THR A 587 -11.67 -1.04 -25.27
N ALA A 588 -12.36 0.07 -25.05
CA ALA A 588 -13.13 0.31 -23.83
C ALA A 588 -14.21 -0.76 -23.55
N LEU A 589 -14.73 -1.41 -24.60
CA LEU A 589 -15.74 -2.48 -24.50
C LEU A 589 -15.16 -3.89 -24.27
N GLY A 590 -13.84 -4.02 -24.11
CA GLY A 590 -13.20 -5.31 -23.92
C GLY A 590 -12.89 -6.03 -25.24
N SER A 591 -12.81 -7.35 -25.16
CA SER A 591 -12.66 -8.24 -26.31
C SER A 591 -13.97 -8.42 -27.07
N THR A 592 -13.91 -8.86 -28.32
CA THR A 592 -15.10 -9.08 -29.16
C THR A 592 -15.87 -10.36 -28.87
N ALA A 593 -15.59 -11.03 -27.73
CA ALA A 593 -16.24 -12.30 -27.37
C ALA A 593 -17.66 -12.09 -26.84
N GLY A 594 -17.88 -11.02 -26.08
CA GLY A 594 -19.17 -10.63 -25.53
C GLY A 594 -19.77 -9.49 -26.33
N ALA A 595 -20.94 -9.70 -26.93
CA ALA A 595 -21.59 -8.67 -27.74
C ALA A 595 -22.12 -7.48 -26.91
N THR A 596 -22.24 -6.33 -27.56
CA THR A 596 -22.80 -5.12 -26.99
C THR A 596 -24.26 -4.94 -27.40
N THR A 597 -25.14 -4.66 -26.43
CA THR A 597 -26.56 -4.41 -26.66
C THR A 597 -27.00 -3.06 -26.10
N VAL A 598 -27.80 -2.32 -26.87
CA VAL A 598 -28.32 -1.00 -26.50
C VAL A 598 -29.85 -1.04 -26.52
N ALA A 599 -30.48 -0.89 -25.35
CA ALA A 599 -31.92 -0.88 -25.20
C ALA A 599 -32.57 0.39 -25.79
N THR A 600 -33.90 0.39 -25.91
CA THR A 600 -34.67 1.42 -26.63
C THR A 600 -34.39 2.87 -26.21
N ASN A 601 -34.13 3.08 -24.92
CA ASN A 601 -33.89 4.41 -24.33
C ASN A 601 -32.44 4.64 -23.90
N ALA A 602 -31.52 3.81 -24.39
CA ALA A 602 -30.11 3.88 -24.08
C ALA A 602 -29.30 4.34 -25.30
N ARG A 603 -28.05 4.76 -25.06
CA ARG A 603 -27.09 5.11 -26.11
C ARG A 603 -25.70 4.56 -25.81
N LEU A 604 -25.03 4.11 -26.87
CA LEU A 604 -23.59 4.00 -26.97
C LEU A 604 -23.02 5.22 -27.71
N GLU A 605 -22.07 5.92 -27.09
CA GLU A 605 -21.48 7.14 -27.59
C GLU A 605 -19.96 7.00 -27.71
N LEU A 606 -19.39 7.48 -28.82
CA LEU A 606 -17.95 7.44 -29.10
C LEU A 606 -17.39 8.86 -29.11
N GLN A 607 -16.16 9.03 -28.61
CA GLN A 607 -15.46 10.31 -28.66
C GLN A 607 -13.95 10.14 -28.79
N GLY A 608 -13.27 11.16 -29.32
CA GLY A 608 -11.81 11.24 -29.28
C GLY A 608 -11.08 10.64 -30.48
N ASN A 609 -11.77 10.41 -31.60
CA ASN A 609 -11.22 9.83 -32.84
C ASN A 609 -10.85 8.34 -32.72
N ILE A 610 -11.71 7.56 -32.05
CA ILE A 610 -11.48 6.15 -31.80
C ILE A 610 -12.05 5.26 -32.93
N THR A 611 -11.45 4.08 -33.11
CA THR A 611 -11.91 3.04 -34.04
C THR A 611 -12.19 1.76 -33.27
N VAL A 612 -13.47 1.46 -33.01
CA VAL A 612 -13.89 0.22 -32.36
C VAL A 612 -13.93 -0.89 -33.40
N THR A 613 -13.15 -1.95 -33.16
CA THR A 613 -12.90 -3.00 -34.17
C THR A 613 -13.58 -4.31 -33.78
N GLY A 614 -14.36 -4.88 -34.71
CA GLY A 614 -14.87 -6.26 -34.61
C GLY A 614 -16.03 -6.50 -33.63
N GLU A 615 -16.35 -5.55 -32.77
CA GLU A 615 -17.41 -5.69 -31.76
C GLU A 615 -18.81 -5.79 -32.39
N ALA A 616 -19.58 -6.81 -32.02
CA ALA A 616 -20.94 -6.97 -32.50
C ALA A 616 -21.91 -6.09 -31.69
N LEU A 617 -22.66 -5.22 -32.37
CA LEU A 617 -23.57 -4.28 -31.72
C LEU A 617 -25.02 -4.51 -32.13
N THR A 618 -25.91 -4.65 -31.15
CA THR A 618 -27.35 -4.70 -31.35
C THR A 618 -28.02 -3.43 -30.81
N LEU A 619 -28.77 -2.73 -31.66
CA LEU A 619 -29.47 -1.49 -31.30
C LEU A 619 -30.98 -1.70 -31.29
N SER A 620 -31.63 -1.37 -30.17
CA SER A 620 -33.07 -1.56 -29.96
C SER A 620 -33.85 -0.25 -29.82
N GLY A 621 -33.36 0.87 -30.38
CA GLY A 621 -34.14 2.11 -30.43
C GLY A 621 -33.41 3.36 -30.89
N GLN A 622 -33.90 4.51 -30.41
CA GLN A 622 -33.56 5.82 -30.95
C GLN A 622 -32.44 6.55 -30.22
N GLY A 623 -31.99 6.04 -29.06
CA GLY A 623 -31.01 6.71 -28.22
C GLY A 623 -31.57 7.39 -26.96
N GLY A 624 -32.89 7.25 -26.69
CA GLY A 624 -33.61 7.88 -25.57
C GLY A 624 -34.30 9.21 -25.89
N GLY A 625 -35.38 9.55 -25.15
CA GLY A 625 -36.29 10.67 -25.48
C GLY A 625 -35.67 12.08 -25.43
N SER A 626 -34.61 12.29 -24.64
CA SER A 626 -33.88 13.56 -24.57
C SER A 626 -32.82 13.73 -25.65
N PHE A 627 -32.66 12.71 -26.50
CA PHE A 627 -31.47 12.55 -27.28
C PHE A 627 -31.78 12.35 -28.76
N PHE A 628 -31.35 13.32 -29.55
CA PHE A 628 -31.75 13.37 -30.95
C PHE A 628 -30.82 12.56 -31.84
N ASN A 629 -29.59 12.23 -31.40
CA ASN A 629 -28.49 11.80 -32.28
C ASN A 629 -28.26 10.29 -32.38
N GLY A 630 -29.23 9.44 -31.98
CA GLY A 630 -29.18 8.00 -32.20
C GLY A 630 -28.76 7.15 -30.99
N ALA A 631 -29.01 5.84 -31.10
CA ALA A 631 -28.58 4.82 -30.14
C ALA A 631 -27.09 4.48 -30.29
N LEU A 632 -26.53 4.67 -31.49
CA LEU A 632 -25.08 4.78 -31.71
C LEU A 632 -24.78 6.22 -32.17
N ASN A 633 -23.87 6.90 -31.48
CA ASN A 633 -23.58 8.31 -31.73
C ASN A 633 -22.08 8.63 -31.68
N SER A 634 -21.62 9.52 -32.55
CA SER A 634 -20.32 10.18 -32.42
C SER A 634 -20.49 11.52 -31.70
N ARG A 635 -19.90 11.67 -30.51
CA ARG A 635 -19.98 12.91 -29.70
C ARG A 635 -19.06 14.00 -30.23
N SER A 636 -17.82 13.64 -30.56
CA SER A 636 -16.79 14.57 -31.02
C SER A 636 -15.72 13.84 -31.82
N GLY A 637 -15.11 14.54 -32.79
CA GLY A 637 -14.11 13.97 -33.68
C GLY A 637 -14.70 13.03 -34.72
N THR A 638 -13.82 12.25 -35.36
CA THR A 638 -14.20 11.21 -36.35
C THR A 638 -14.02 9.84 -35.73
N ASN A 639 -15.13 9.21 -35.34
CA ASN A 639 -15.11 7.89 -34.71
C ASN A 639 -15.61 6.81 -35.66
N THR A 640 -15.01 5.62 -35.61
CA THR A 640 -15.28 4.52 -36.54
C THR A 640 -15.79 3.28 -35.80
N TRP A 641 -16.83 2.65 -36.33
CA TRP A 641 -17.33 1.34 -35.92
C TRP A 641 -17.15 0.34 -37.07
N THR A 642 -16.33 -0.69 -36.88
CA THR A 642 -16.05 -1.69 -37.93
C THR A 642 -16.76 -3.02 -37.73
N GLY A 643 -17.29 -3.27 -36.53
CA GLY A 643 -18.00 -4.50 -36.22
C GLY A 643 -19.43 -4.52 -36.80
N PRO A 644 -20.06 -5.70 -36.88
CA PRO A 644 -21.41 -5.82 -37.42
C PRO A 644 -22.44 -5.09 -36.54
N LEU A 645 -23.41 -4.44 -37.18
CA LEU A 645 -24.51 -3.74 -36.52
C LEU A 645 -25.84 -4.42 -36.82
N THR A 646 -26.61 -4.77 -35.80
CA THR A 646 -27.97 -5.33 -35.93
C THR A 646 -29.02 -4.33 -35.45
N LEU A 647 -29.97 -3.98 -36.32
CA LEU A 647 -31.13 -3.17 -36.00
C LEU A 647 -32.24 -4.09 -35.45
N ALA A 648 -32.48 -4.05 -34.14
CA ALA A 648 -33.39 -4.98 -33.48
C ALA A 648 -34.86 -4.53 -33.53
N VAL A 649 -35.13 -3.24 -33.69
CA VAL A 649 -36.49 -2.68 -33.74
C VAL A 649 -36.64 -1.58 -34.79
N THR A 650 -37.86 -1.36 -35.26
CA THR A 650 -38.19 -0.27 -36.18
C THR A 650 -37.88 1.11 -35.56
N GLY A 651 -37.41 2.03 -36.39
CA GLY A 651 -37.01 3.37 -35.94
C GLY A 651 -35.65 3.41 -35.23
N THR A 652 -34.85 2.34 -35.32
CA THR A 652 -33.45 2.36 -34.86
C THR A 652 -32.68 3.50 -35.54
N ARG A 653 -31.90 4.24 -34.74
CA ARG A 653 -31.25 5.47 -35.17
C ARG A 653 -29.75 5.47 -34.88
N ILE A 654 -28.97 6.00 -35.82
CA ILE A 654 -27.56 6.35 -35.63
C ILE A 654 -27.31 7.81 -35.99
N GLY A 655 -26.24 8.41 -35.46
CA GLY A 655 -25.96 9.82 -35.71
C GLY A 655 -24.61 10.32 -35.22
N ALA A 656 -24.47 11.63 -35.27
CA ALA A 656 -23.30 12.37 -34.79
C ALA A 656 -23.76 13.73 -34.23
N GLN A 657 -23.03 14.26 -33.26
CA GLN A 657 -23.24 15.62 -32.75
C GLN A 657 -22.60 16.66 -33.68
N THR A 658 -22.91 17.94 -33.46
CA THR A 658 -22.39 19.09 -34.25
C THR A 658 -20.89 18.99 -34.47
N GLY A 659 -20.46 19.07 -35.73
CA GLY A 659 -19.06 18.99 -36.15
C GLY A 659 -18.41 17.60 -36.05
N ALA A 660 -19.10 16.57 -35.55
CA ALA A 660 -18.57 15.21 -35.43
C ALA A 660 -18.90 14.35 -36.65
N THR A 661 -18.12 13.30 -36.84
CA THR A 661 -18.35 12.27 -37.86
C THR A 661 -18.43 10.88 -37.21
N LEU A 662 -19.45 10.10 -37.57
CA LEU A 662 -19.55 8.67 -37.29
C LEU A 662 -19.29 7.90 -38.59
N VAL A 663 -18.27 7.07 -38.64
CA VAL A 663 -18.00 6.15 -39.76
C VAL A 663 -18.44 4.75 -39.37
N VAL A 664 -19.33 4.13 -40.15
CA VAL A 664 -19.72 2.74 -39.98
C VAL A 664 -19.22 1.96 -41.19
N SER A 665 -18.19 1.16 -40.99
CA SER A 665 -17.58 0.31 -42.02
C SER A 665 -17.98 -1.16 -41.90
N GLY A 666 -18.49 -1.57 -40.74
CA GLY A 666 -19.11 -2.89 -40.56
C GLY A 666 -20.47 -2.99 -41.27
N PRO A 667 -20.92 -4.21 -41.61
CA PRO A 667 -22.21 -4.42 -42.23
C PRO A 667 -23.36 -4.12 -41.26
N ILE A 668 -24.42 -3.46 -41.75
CA ILE A 668 -25.67 -3.24 -41.01
C ILE A 668 -26.74 -4.20 -41.52
N SER A 669 -27.31 -5.00 -40.62
CA SER A 669 -28.43 -5.90 -40.87
C SER A 669 -29.59 -5.61 -39.92
N SER A 670 -30.76 -6.21 -40.16
CA SER A 670 -31.93 -6.07 -39.29
C SER A 670 -32.42 -7.43 -38.82
N ALA A 671 -32.86 -7.54 -37.56
CA ALA A 671 -33.47 -8.78 -37.06
C ALA A 671 -34.92 -8.96 -37.57
N PRO A 672 -35.82 -7.97 -37.45
CA PRO A 672 -37.12 -8.03 -38.13
C PRO A 672 -37.00 -7.69 -39.62
N SER A 673 -37.81 -8.33 -40.46
CA SER A 673 -37.81 -8.16 -41.93
C SER A 673 -38.36 -6.81 -42.45
N SER A 674 -38.64 -5.85 -41.57
CA SER A 674 -39.17 -4.52 -41.91
C SER A 674 -38.41 -3.36 -41.25
N THR A 675 -37.28 -3.63 -40.59
CA THR A 675 -36.58 -2.62 -39.78
C THR A 675 -35.55 -1.84 -40.59
N GLY A 676 -35.93 -0.62 -40.98
CA GLY A 676 -35.07 0.34 -41.66
C GLY A 676 -34.13 1.12 -40.74
N LEU A 677 -33.21 1.87 -41.35
CA LEU A 677 -32.21 2.69 -40.67
C LEU A 677 -32.58 4.16 -40.67
N THR A 678 -32.60 4.79 -39.49
CA THR A 678 -32.75 6.25 -39.36
C THR A 678 -31.39 6.92 -39.13
N ILE A 679 -31.02 7.86 -40.00
CA ILE A 679 -29.84 8.70 -39.89
C ILE A 679 -30.25 10.04 -39.30
N ARG A 680 -29.68 10.40 -38.15
CA ARG A 680 -29.95 11.69 -37.50
C ARG A 680 -28.73 12.32 -36.83
N PRO A 681 -27.72 12.72 -37.61
CA PRO A 681 -26.80 13.76 -37.20
C PRO A 681 -27.53 15.04 -36.73
N ASN A 682 -26.89 15.81 -35.86
CA ASN A 682 -27.49 16.98 -35.19
C ASN A 682 -27.86 18.11 -36.15
N ASP A 683 -26.98 18.36 -37.12
CA ASP A 683 -27.07 19.45 -38.09
C ASP A 683 -26.21 19.17 -39.32
N MET A 684 -26.20 20.09 -40.29
CA MET A 684 -25.49 19.96 -41.55
C MET A 684 -23.95 19.91 -41.44
N THR A 685 -23.38 20.21 -40.27
CA THR A 685 -21.93 20.08 -40.01
C THR A 685 -21.56 18.71 -39.47
N SER A 686 -22.54 17.92 -39.05
CA SER A 686 -22.37 16.57 -38.52
C SER A 686 -22.67 15.50 -39.58
N THR A 687 -21.87 14.44 -39.61
CA THR A 687 -21.89 13.45 -40.70
C THR A 687 -21.95 12.02 -40.19
N VAL A 688 -22.78 11.18 -40.81
CA VAL A 688 -22.66 9.72 -40.76
C VAL A 688 -22.12 9.23 -42.08
N VAL A 689 -21.04 8.44 -42.08
CA VAL A 689 -20.46 7.81 -43.26
C VAL A 689 -20.77 6.32 -43.23
N LEU A 690 -21.42 5.79 -44.26
CA LEU A 690 -21.62 4.35 -44.42
C LEU A 690 -20.66 3.82 -45.48
N SER A 691 -19.80 2.87 -45.10
CA SER A 691 -18.78 2.30 -46.00
C SER A 691 -18.87 0.78 -46.14
N GLY A 692 -19.64 0.11 -45.28
CA GLY A 692 -19.89 -1.34 -45.35
C GLY A 692 -21.08 -1.69 -46.27
N PRO A 693 -21.17 -2.95 -46.73
CA PRO A 693 -22.37 -3.45 -47.42
C PRO A 693 -23.51 -3.65 -46.42
N ASN A 694 -24.64 -2.98 -46.63
CA ASN A 694 -25.78 -3.07 -45.71
C ASN A 694 -26.94 -3.87 -46.31
N THR A 695 -27.60 -4.67 -45.46
CA THR A 695 -28.66 -5.62 -45.83
C THR A 695 -29.90 -5.51 -44.93
N TYR A 696 -29.99 -4.47 -44.11
CA TYR A 696 -31.21 -4.19 -43.34
C TYR A 696 -32.43 -4.05 -44.28
N ALA A 697 -33.58 -4.51 -43.80
CA ALA A 697 -34.83 -4.39 -44.54
C ALA A 697 -35.47 -3.00 -44.34
N GLY A 698 -36.39 -2.58 -45.19
CA GLY A 698 -37.11 -1.31 -45.02
C GLY A 698 -36.30 -0.05 -45.37
N ASP A 699 -36.82 1.09 -44.93
CA ASP A 699 -36.43 2.40 -45.47
C ASP A 699 -35.20 3.02 -44.79
N THR A 700 -34.45 3.80 -45.56
CA THR A 700 -33.35 4.63 -45.08
C THR A 700 -33.90 6.04 -44.91
N THR A 701 -34.04 6.49 -43.66
CA THR A 701 -34.58 7.82 -43.37
C THR A 701 -33.48 8.77 -42.94
N ILE A 702 -33.25 9.85 -43.68
CA ILE A 702 -32.36 10.94 -43.28
C ILE A 702 -33.22 12.02 -42.63
N VAL A 703 -33.13 12.13 -41.31
CA VAL A 703 -33.92 13.08 -40.52
C VAL A 703 -33.23 14.43 -40.38
N GLY A 704 -31.89 14.43 -40.30
CA GLY A 704 -31.09 15.65 -40.12
C GLY A 704 -29.63 15.43 -40.46
N GLY A 705 -28.92 16.52 -40.77
CA GLY A 705 -27.49 16.51 -41.09
C GLY A 705 -27.13 15.72 -42.35
N THR A 706 -25.87 15.26 -42.44
CA THR A 706 -25.36 14.61 -43.65
C THR A 706 -25.21 13.09 -43.47
N LEU A 707 -25.84 12.31 -44.34
CA LEU A 707 -25.44 10.95 -44.67
C LEU A 707 -24.46 11.01 -45.85
N ARG A 708 -23.25 10.48 -45.70
CA ARG A 708 -22.25 10.41 -46.76
C ARG A 708 -21.94 8.94 -47.11
N LEU A 709 -21.83 8.62 -48.39
CA LEU A 709 -21.41 7.29 -48.82
C LEU A 709 -19.87 7.19 -48.77
N GLY A 710 -19.37 6.06 -48.28
CA GLY A 710 -17.94 5.71 -48.29
C GLY A 710 -17.59 4.57 -49.25
N ALA A 711 -18.61 3.95 -49.87
CA ALA A 711 -18.49 2.91 -50.87
C ALA A 711 -19.72 2.88 -51.79
N ALA A 712 -19.59 2.30 -52.98
CA ALA A 712 -20.70 2.10 -53.89
C ALA A 712 -21.73 1.12 -53.33
N ASN A 713 -23.02 1.39 -53.55
CA ASN A 713 -24.14 0.56 -53.10
C ASN A 713 -24.07 0.18 -51.61
N THR A 714 -23.66 1.12 -50.75
CA THR A 714 -23.67 0.89 -49.30
C THR A 714 -25.10 0.85 -48.76
N LEU A 715 -26.07 1.60 -49.32
CA LEU A 715 -27.48 1.46 -48.93
C LEU A 715 -28.10 0.22 -49.61
N PRO A 716 -29.03 -0.51 -48.95
CA PRO A 716 -29.72 -1.64 -49.58
C PRO A 716 -30.50 -1.18 -50.82
N ALA A 717 -30.36 -1.89 -51.94
CA ALA A 717 -31.09 -1.56 -53.18
C ALA A 717 -32.63 -1.60 -53.00
N THR A 718 -33.11 -2.32 -52.00
CA THR A 718 -34.54 -2.44 -51.63
C THR A 718 -35.05 -1.28 -50.77
N THR A 719 -34.18 -0.36 -50.33
CA THR A 719 -34.55 0.71 -49.41
C THR A 719 -35.24 1.85 -50.16
N SER A 720 -36.33 2.40 -49.61
CA SER A 720 -36.75 3.75 -50.02
C SER A 720 -35.95 4.77 -49.23
N LEU A 721 -35.38 5.76 -49.91
CA LEU A 721 -34.73 6.89 -49.27
C LEU A 721 -35.78 7.95 -48.92
N LEU A 722 -35.92 8.23 -47.62
CA LEU A 722 -36.87 9.18 -47.07
C LEU A 722 -36.15 10.35 -46.43
N PHE A 723 -36.63 11.58 -46.67
CA PHE A 723 -36.14 12.77 -45.97
C PHE A 723 -37.14 13.33 -44.95
N GLY A 724 -36.62 13.60 -43.75
CA GLY A 724 -37.02 14.71 -42.88
C GLY A 724 -37.89 14.42 -41.64
N LEU A 725 -37.85 15.43 -40.76
CA LEU A 725 -38.87 15.86 -39.79
C LEU A 725 -39.12 17.36 -40.05
N SER A 726 -40.32 17.87 -39.77
CA SER A 726 -40.60 19.31 -39.92
C SER A 726 -39.55 20.19 -39.21
N GLY A 727 -38.99 21.18 -39.92
CA GLY A 727 -37.99 22.12 -39.37
C GLY A 727 -36.55 21.61 -39.32
N VAL A 728 -36.23 20.43 -39.86
CA VAL A 728 -34.88 19.86 -39.90
C VAL A 728 -34.45 19.60 -41.35
N SER A 729 -33.17 19.84 -41.65
CA SER A 729 -32.56 19.62 -42.97
C SER A 729 -31.73 18.34 -43.00
N GLY A 730 -31.96 17.49 -44.00
CA GLY A 730 -31.17 16.29 -44.27
C GLY A 730 -30.46 16.35 -45.62
N ARG A 731 -29.25 15.80 -45.70
CA ARG A 731 -28.46 15.69 -46.92
C ARG A 731 -27.99 14.26 -47.15
N LEU A 732 -28.10 13.78 -48.39
CA LEU A 732 -27.31 12.66 -48.89
C LEU A 732 -26.14 13.21 -49.72
N ASP A 733 -24.91 12.91 -49.33
CA ASP A 733 -23.69 13.13 -50.11
C ASP A 733 -23.21 11.80 -50.71
N LEU A 734 -23.29 11.66 -52.04
CA LEU A 734 -22.86 10.45 -52.74
C LEU A 734 -21.34 10.30 -52.75
N ALA A 735 -20.58 11.38 -52.56
CA ALA A 735 -19.12 11.39 -52.50
C ALA A 735 -18.38 10.59 -53.61
N GLY A 736 -18.92 10.55 -54.84
CA GLY A 736 -18.33 9.82 -55.97
C GLY A 736 -18.72 8.36 -56.09
N PHE A 737 -19.64 7.88 -55.25
CA PHE A 737 -20.08 6.50 -55.23
C PHE A 737 -21.48 6.35 -55.83
N ASN A 738 -21.61 5.41 -56.76
CA ASN A 738 -22.91 5.04 -57.33
C ASN A 738 -23.78 4.36 -56.26
N GLN A 739 -25.08 4.65 -56.28
CA GLN A 739 -26.03 4.08 -55.34
C GLN A 739 -27.35 3.75 -56.02
N GLU A 740 -27.87 2.54 -55.79
CA GLU A 740 -29.23 2.13 -56.17
C GLU A 740 -30.18 2.12 -54.96
N ILE A 741 -31.40 2.61 -55.12
CA ILE A 741 -32.47 2.61 -54.11
C ILE A 741 -33.83 2.27 -54.75
N ALA A 742 -34.77 1.75 -53.96
CA ALA A 742 -36.10 1.32 -54.42
C ALA A 742 -37.15 2.43 -54.43
N GLY A 743 -36.82 3.63 -53.97
CA GLY A 743 -37.75 4.75 -53.92
C GLY A 743 -37.09 6.00 -53.37
N LEU A 744 -37.63 7.16 -53.72
CA LEU A 744 -37.10 8.45 -53.28
C LEU A 744 -38.26 9.39 -52.93
N SER A 745 -38.34 9.83 -51.67
CA SER A 745 -39.44 10.68 -51.21
C SER A 745 -39.00 11.67 -50.15
N VAL A 746 -39.70 12.80 -50.07
CA VAL A 746 -39.59 13.75 -48.96
C VAL A 746 -40.86 13.64 -48.12
N VAL A 747 -40.70 13.21 -46.86
CA VAL A 747 -41.82 13.12 -45.90
C VAL A 747 -42.07 14.49 -45.28
N SER A 748 -41.00 15.21 -44.91
CA SER A 748 -41.04 16.57 -44.38
C SER A 748 -39.65 17.23 -44.40
N GLY A 749 -39.46 18.36 -43.72
CA GLY A 749 -38.14 19.00 -43.55
C GLY A 749 -37.92 20.25 -44.39
N SER A 750 -36.86 20.97 -44.05
CA SER A 750 -36.49 22.25 -44.65
C SER A 750 -35.16 22.08 -45.39
N ALA A 751 -35.05 22.53 -46.64
CA ALA A 751 -33.78 22.52 -47.40
C ALA A 751 -33.06 21.16 -47.45
N ASN A 752 -33.79 20.07 -47.67
CA ASN A 752 -33.19 18.76 -47.93
C ASN A 752 -32.40 18.78 -49.26
N GLU A 753 -31.38 17.93 -49.41
CA GLU A 753 -30.52 17.94 -50.60
C GLU A 753 -29.91 16.56 -50.88
N ILE A 754 -29.71 16.24 -52.17
CA ILE A 754 -28.78 15.20 -52.61
C ILE A 754 -27.65 15.85 -53.39
N THR A 755 -26.40 15.52 -53.07
CA THR A 755 -25.24 16.16 -53.69
C THR A 755 -24.12 15.16 -53.98
N SER A 756 -23.21 15.55 -54.86
CA SER A 756 -21.89 14.92 -54.97
C SER A 756 -20.88 15.91 -55.52
N ALA A 757 -19.69 15.98 -54.94
CA ALA A 757 -18.61 16.79 -55.50
C ALA A 757 -17.95 16.09 -56.70
N THR A 758 -17.84 14.78 -56.64
CA THR A 758 -17.26 13.90 -57.67
C THR A 758 -18.38 13.17 -58.43
N PRO A 759 -18.16 12.77 -59.70
CA PRO A 759 -19.20 12.10 -60.48
C PRO A 759 -19.74 10.85 -59.79
N ALA A 760 -21.07 10.79 -59.61
CA ALA A 760 -21.76 9.67 -58.97
C ALA A 760 -23.20 9.54 -59.50
N THR A 761 -23.64 8.32 -59.80
CA THR A 761 -24.99 8.04 -60.29
C THR A 761 -25.89 7.55 -59.16
N LEU A 762 -26.99 8.27 -58.91
CA LEU A 762 -28.11 7.79 -58.11
C LEU A 762 -29.13 7.09 -59.02
N THR A 763 -29.29 5.78 -58.81
CA THR A 763 -30.30 4.97 -59.50
C THR A 763 -31.53 4.81 -58.61
N VAL A 764 -32.68 5.29 -59.08
CA VAL A 764 -33.97 5.19 -58.38
C VAL A 764 -34.84 4.16 -59.08
N ASN A 765 -34.90 2.95 -58.53
CA ASN A 765 -35.63 1.79 -59.04
C ASN A 765 -37.04 1.71 -58.43
N THR A 766 -37.82 2.78 -58.60
CA THR A 766 -39.12 2.91 -57.92
C THR A 766 -40.19 1.99 -58.50
N ALA A 767 -40.78 1.13 -57.66
CA ALA A 767 -41.89 0.26 -58.03
C ALA A 767 -43.24 0.98 -57.92
N ALA A 768 -43.41 1.82 -56.90
CA ALA A 768 -44.57 2.67 -56.69
C ALA A 768 -44.28 4.11 -57.12
N ASP A 769 -45.34 4.91 -57.30
CA ASP A 769 -45.20 6.34 -57.56
C ASP A 769 -44.63 7.06 -56.31
N SER A 770 -43.69 7.97 -56.51
CA SER A 770 -43.05 8.77 -55.45
C SER A 770 -42.83 10.21 -55.87
N THR A 771 -42.82 11.12 -54.90
CA THR A 771 -42.57 12.56 -55.12
C THR A 771 -41.37 13.02 -54.31
N PHE A 772 -40.40 13.64 -54.98
CA PHE A 772 -39.21 14.20 -54.36
C PHE A 772 -39.19 15.72 -54.53
N ALA A 773 -39.26 16.42 -53.39
CA ALA A 773 -39.37 17.87 -53.31
C ALA A 773 -38.08 18.56 -52.85
N ALA A 774 -36.92 18.00 -53.18
CA ALA A 774 -35.62 18.53 -52.82
C ALA A 774 -34.65 18.56 -54.02
N PRO A 775 -33.69 19.50 -54.06
CA PRO A 775 -32.72 19.60 -55.13
C PRO A 775 -31.71 18.44 -55.15
N LEU A 776 -31.32 18.06 -56.37
CA LEU A 776 -30.07 17.35 -56.65
C LEU A 776 -29.02 18.38 -57.12
N THR A 777 -27.79 18.32 -56.61
CA THR A 777 -26.73 19.31 -56.89
C THR A 777 -25.37 18.68 -57.19
N GLY A 778 -24.43 19.49 -57.70
CA GLY A 778 -23.04 19.09 -57.93
C GLY A 778 -22.85 18.15 -59.14
N SER A 779 -21.88 17.25 -59.05
CA SER A 779 -21.52 16.27 -60.08
C SER A 779 -22.41 15.00 -60.07
N ALA A 780 -23.53 15.01 -59.33
CA ALA A 780 -24.46 13.88 -59.31
C ALA A 780 -25.12 13.63 -60.69
N ALA A 781 -25.50 12.39 -60.95
CA ALA A 781 -26.28 11.95 -62.09
C ALA A 781 -27.53 11.18 -61.62
N LEU A 782 -28.62 11.24 -62.37
CA LEU A 782 -29.90 10.60 -62.02
C LEU A 782 -30.26 9.51 -63.03
N SER A 783 -30.47 8.28 -62.55
CA SER A 783 -30.95 7.15 -63.35
C SER A 783 -32.30 6.67 -62.81
N LYS A 784 -33.39 6.95 -63.52
CA LYS A 784 -34.73 6.44 -63.19
C LYS A 784 -34.90 5.05 -63.80
N SER A 785 -35.06 4.06 -62.92
CA SER A 785 -35.38 2.67 -63.24
C SER A 785 -36.66 2.26 -62.51
N GLY A 786 -37.20 1.07 -62.80
CA GLY A 786 -38.44 0.58 -62.21
C GLY A 786 -39.73 1.14 -62.84
N PRO A 787 -40.86 0.45 -62.66
CA PRO A 787 -42.10 0.73 -63.37
C PRO A 787 -42.87 1.98 -62.88
N GLY A 788 -42.65 2.44 -61.65
CA GLY A 788 -43.39 3.56 -61.06
C GLY A 788 -42.99 4.94 -61.59
N THR A 789 -43.74 5.96 -61.21
CA THR A 789 -43.47 7.38 -61.50
C THR A 789 -42.56 7.99 -60.43
N LEU A 790 -41.47 8.63 -60.83
CA LEU A 790 -40.72 9.55 -59.96
C LEU A 790 -41.12 10.98 -60.32
N SER A 791 -41.77 11.71 -59.41
CA SER A 791 -42.16 13.11 -59.58
C SER A 791 -41.16 14.03 -58.88
N LEU A 792 -40.46 14.86 -59.65
CA LEU A 792 -39.56 15.89 -59.10
C LEU A 792 -40.29 17.24 -59.09
N THR A 793 -40.29 17.93 -57.95
CA THR A 793 -40.99 19.21 -57.76
C THR A 793 -40.07 20.36 -57.36
N ALA A 794 -38.78 20.09 -57.11
CA ALA A 794 -37.78 21.09 -56.75
C ALA A 794 -36.71 21.24 -57.83
N ALA A 795 -36.30 22.49 -58.07
CA ALA A 795 -35.26 22.81 -59.04
C ALA A 795 -33.91 22.22 -58.60
N SER A 796 -33.27 21.49 -59.50
CA SER A 796 -32.02 20.77 -59.31
C SER A 796 -30.91 21.34 -60.20
N THR A 797 -29.70 21.45 -59.68
CA THR A 797 -28.56 22.11 -60.34
C THR A 797 -27.41 21.16 -60.69
N TYR A 798 -27.59 19.85 -60.52
CA TYR A 798 -26.56 18.87 -60.86
C TYR A 798 -26.13 18.89 -62.33
N ASN A 799 -24.89 18.51 -62.61
CA ASN A 799 -24.25 18.57 -63.92
C ASN A 799 -24.13 17.21 -64.63
N GLY A 800 -24.29 16.10 -63.90
CA GLY A 800 -24.26 14.76 -64.49
C GLY A 800 -25.53 14.43 -65.28
N PRO A 801 -25.51 13.37 -66.09
CA PRO A 801 -26.63 13.02 -66.96
C PRO A 801 -27.90 12.60 -66.20
N THR A 802 -29.03 12.76 -66.88
CA THR A 802 -30.33 12.19 -66.51
C THR A 802 -30.68 11.05 -67.47
N SER A 803 -30.92 9.85 -66.95
CA SER A 803 -31.35 8.69 -67.74
C SER A 803 -32.70 8.18 -67.26
N VAL A 804 -33.66 8.00 -68.16
CA VAL A 804 -34.96 7.37 -67.87
C VAL A 804 -34.98 6.00 -68.54
N ASN A 805 -34.61 4.96 -67.80
CA ASN A 805 -34.45 3.60 -68.33
C ASN A 805 -35.76 2.81 -68.34
N ALA A 806 -36.68 3.09 -67.39
CA ALA A 806 -38.00 2.46 -67.30
C ALA A 806 -38.98 3.33 -66.50
N GLY A 807 -40.29 3.06 -66.68
CA GLY A 807 -41.36 3.78 -65.99
C GLY A 807 -41.47 5.24 -66.43
N LYS A 808 -41.86 6.13 -65.49
CA LYS A 808 -42.07 7.56 -65.77
C LYS A 808 -41.22 8.46 -64.88
N LEU A 809 -40.58 9.47 -65.45
CA LEU A 809 -40.04 10.64 -64.75
C LEU A 809 -40.98 11.82 -65.01
N LEU A 810 -41.62 12.34 -63.96
CA LEU A 810 -42.47 13.52 -64.02
C LEU A 810 -41.68 14.72 -63.47
N LEU A 811 -41.53 15.76 -64.28
CA LEU A 811 -41.03 17.07 -63.84
C LEU A 811 -42.25 17.96 -63.61
N ASP A 812 -42.60 18.21 -62.34
CA ASP A 812 -43.75 19.04 -61.98
C ASP A 812 -43.29 20.45 -61.59
N LEU A 813 -43.42 21.37 -62.54
CA LEU A 813 -43.00 22.76 -62.41
C LEU A 813 -44.07 23.62 -61.70
N SER A 814 -45.23 23.05 -61.34
CA SER A 814 -46.35 23.81 -60.77
C SER A 814 -46.04 24.48 -59.43
N ALA A 815 -45.11 23.90 -58.65
CA ALA A 815 -44.67 24.40 -57.36
C ALA A 815 -43.53 25.43 -57.44
N LEU A 816 -42.91 25.64 -58.61
CA LEU A 816 -41.79 26.58 -58.74
C LEU A 816 -42.26 28.03 -58.73
N ALA A 817 -41.46 28.91 -58.12
CA ALA A 817 -41.66 30.36 -58.18
C ALA A 817 -41.56 30.86 -59.63
N THR A 818 -40.47 30.48 -60.31
CA THR A 818 -40.24 30.62 -61.75
C THR A 818 -40.27 29.24 -62.39
N PRO A 819 -41.30 28.87 -63.18
CA PRO A 819 -41.47 27.53 -63.73
C PRO A 819 -40.52 27.28 -64.93
N THR A 820 -39.22 27.35 -64.68
CA THR A 820 -38.17 27.17 -65.68
C THR A 820 -37.09 26.22 -65.16
N ASN A 821 -36.70 25.23 -65.95
CA ASN A 821 -35.59 24.30 -65.72
C ASN A 821 -35.60 23.67 -64.32
N LEU A 822 -36.48 22.70 -64.12
CA LEU A 822 -36.48 21.87 -62.91
C LEU A 822 -35.22 20.99 -62.85
N LEU A 823 -34.73 20.53 -64.01
CA LEU A 823 -33.40 19.96 -64.17
C LEU A 823 -32.45 20.99 -64.77
N ASN A 824 -31.15 20.87 -64.48
CA ASN A 824 -30.13 21.75 -65.04
C ASN A 824 -30.16 21.72 -66.59
N PRO A 825 -30.24 22.88 -67.27
CA PRO A 825 -30.32 22.93 -68.73
C PRO A 825 -29.10 22.36 -69.46
N THR A 826 -27.97 22.15 -68.79
CA THR A 826 -26.78 21.51 -69.37
C THR A 826 -26.72 20.00 -69.11
N SER A 827 -27.63 19.43 -68.33
CA SER A 827 -27.64 17.99 -68.04
C SER A 827 -28.05 17.19 -69.28
N PRO A 828 -27.22 16.25 -69.78
CA PRO A 828 -27.58 15.35 -70.86
C PRO A 828 -28.80 14.48 -70.50
N LEU A 829 -29.69 14.21 -71.46
CA LEU A 829 -30.87 13.36 -71.26
C LEU A 829 -30.84 12.12 -72.16
N THR A 830 -31.04 10.93 -71.59
CA THR A 830 -31.29 9.68 -72.32
C THR A 830 -32.64 9.06 -71.94
N LEU A 831 -33.39 8.57 -72.94
CA LEU A 831 -34.76 8.07 -72.75
C LEU A 831 -34.93 6.66 -73.34
N ALA A 832 -35.32 5.72 -72.49
CA ALA A 832 -35.94 4.44 -72.83
C ALA A 832 -37.33 4.27 -72.18
N GLY A 833 -37.65 5.06 -71.13
CA GLY A 833 -38.97 5.21 -70.53
C GLY A 833 -39.67 6.53 -70.88
N THR A 834 -40.65 6.92 -70.08
CA THR A 834 -41.46 8.13 -70.30
C THR A 834 -40.94 9.32 -69.50
N LEU A 835 -40.76 10.46 -70.15
CA LEU A 835 -40.59 11.76 -69.50
C LEU A 835 -41.88 12.58 -69.65
N GLU A 836 -42.41 13.09 -68.55
CA GLU A 836 -43.57 13.99 -68.52
C GLU A 836 -43.17 15.33 -67.90
N VAL A 837 -43.57 16.44 -68.51
CA VAL A 837 -43.34 17.79 -67.98
C VAL A 837 -44.69 18.44 -67.71
N LYS A 838 -44.99 18.70 -66.44
CA LYS A 838 -46.23 19.35 -66.01
C LYS A 838 -45.96 20.81 -65.70
N GLY A 839 -46.56 21.69 -66.50
CA GLY A 839 -46.43 23.14 -66.36
C GLY A 839 -47.29 23.73 -65.23
N LYS A 840 -46.98 24.96 -64.86
CA LYS A 840 -47.78 25.77 -63.94
C LYS A 840 -48.94 26.45 -64.69
N PRO A 841 -50.20 26.31 -64.23
CA PRO A 841 -51.36 26.89 -64.92
C PRO A 841 -51.22 28.39 -65.21
N ALA A 842 -51.70 28.82 -66.38
CA ALA A 842 -51.71 30.23 -66.83
C ALA A 842 -50.31 30.91 -66.90
N THR A 843 -49.22 30.13 -66.92
CA THR A 843 -47.84 30.64 -67.07
C THR A 843 -47.05 29.79 -68.05
N THR A 844 -46.16 30.40 -68.83
CA THR A 844 -45.23 29.65 -69.68
C THR A 844 -44.25 28.88 -68.80
N SER A 845 -44.22 27.56 -68.95
CA SER A 845 -43.28 26.68 -68.25
C SER A 845 -42.29 26.10 -69.26
N THR A 846 -40.99 26.08 -68.94
CA THR A 846 -39.95 25.61 -69.87
C THR A 846 -38.97 24.67 -69.19
N GLN A 847 -38.61 23.56 -69.83
CA GLN A 847 -37.48 22.70 -69.45
C GLN A 847 -36.56 22.54 -70.65
N THR A 848 -35.26 22.78 -70.45
CA THR A 848 -34.21 22.57 -71.45
C THR A 848 -33.33 21.40 -71.03
N PHE A 849 -32.74 20.68 -71.97
CA PHE A 849 -31.81 19.58 -71.71
C PHE A 849 -30.50 19.82 -72.45
N GLY A 850 -29.40 19.33 -71.88
CA GLY A 850 -28.10 19.30 -72.54
C GLY A 850 -28.09 18.31 -73.70
N ASN A 851 -27.19 18.54 -74.66
CA ASN A 851 -27.00 17.60 -75.76
C ASN A 851 -26.36 16.30 -75.19
N PRO A 852 -26.81 15.10 -75.60
CA PRO A 852 -26.26 13.81 -75.16
C PRO A 852 -24.76 13.65 -75.35
#